data_AF-A0A2E8A2Y8-F1
#
_entry.id   AF-A0A2E8A2Y8-F1
#
_cell.length_a   1.000
_cell.length_b   1.000
_cell.length_c   1.000
_cell.angle_alpha   90.00
_cell.angle_beta   90.00
_cell.angle_gamma   90.00
#
_symmetry.space_group_name_H-M   'P 1'
#
loop_
_entity.id
_entity.type
_entity.pdbx_description
1 polymer ?
#
loop_
_entity_poly.entity_id
_entity_poly.type
_entity_poly.pdbx_seq_one_letter_code
_entity_poly.pdbx_strand_id
1 'polypeptide(L)'
;MEEYLLDCLDMLSRAGDDEVRRQNEIKKSPSWDLLDMEWKALAMVGAKKTAGEKVDSMANGGVVARTRRGGRRGGRARRGIEDRVASPQSVIGESFSPGYKLAVMIVQKHRMKDAWGDGLESEMNGIRQECTKGIHPVWERLARESPLLAELGLFPVVRLEHTEVNSMAWIEGANFDYRDFRSLREWLSSENPLKLSAAQMKVLKKIQSDLSGRPRPSQWEDWMSPSLEGMSGEASLLEGILLAAGDSERALEVLEGISGACSVVSSKHAELINARNGHFSNWSESSSCKATDGLSLALRVECWKGFKDNIGTPELEDMIEGHELLEELGEDVPSFLKWTISEDLIISNRKEEALEYILGSDVSSSENVSTCLELLDLDDSGSLEGSLRKHIDNSQEEDGILMILNHDCSTSSIRLHAASMLSSGDSIRHMDGILSAFTRTAEIGGLAECLIGDRSLSRAYPFRAMVAWHLISANESVGKLQALEEARKTALISIELAKEDSVLSEVSIGLISLLDGIPGDMSPVYDRLDSKGSRALNEVRVALSPKGNEVVRESSIEALGKSVDAAHLDAIERRLFEALVSALVLNRAALDLQIGELAREESALTSLESLVSDESVSMRTVKFASDLVFEHRVGIEALDSWYNENDRSGVAHQVVRAALLERKGEFVDAARAHRMAAMGTIEEDLERSATFLRRSLISFAHGGRWKDAVSLIDEYPTISASVTKRFKLYLRVCMDQAKGDGEKATWRLMEYVSSDLEEEEGVSSELEGLESLWMYPDERNLPPEPFRGRVVVAKRKLRHSAESAMTQLDRDFEREIMRGEDTLKLVTLIEQISGDSSIRGLRLFERAIGSGKFDEAGNKRLRDSQRILFTMKKDAVSIKERRNLKSLSLKPLVLIDTNILIDALKDDLLRDISGDSLGSLDWSINRAFHWMLRRRRDSGEILLSIPSAARSEFLHRVRTPDSVLRLFDNTYVDRKMWNKKVSDNLLEERAKGVLSEFENWSSDISDGELGGVELEDFLVEHGATFRIVDEHKRERQDTVAPRTVIGGEEIYPEKGDCDIMREASVIADSFHPGVGSVVVATRDSDFKLVSRALEESFGFGVVGDAQQLRLLS
;
A
#
# COMPACT_ATOMS: atom_id res chain seq x y z
N MET A 1 64.40 3.89 -61.75
CA MET A 1 64.75 5.27 -62.19
C MET A 1 65.13 5.34 -63.67
N GLU A 2 66.06 4.52 -64.15
CA GLU A 2 66.46 4.52 -65.58
C GLU A 2 65.32 4.11 -66.54
N GLU A 3 64.48 3.15 -66.16
CA GLU A 3 63.29 2.77 -66.93
C GLU A 3 62.24 3.89 -66.98
N TYR A 4 61.94 4.51 -65.84
CA TYR A 4 61.03 5.67 -65.79
C TYR A 4 61.52 6.85 -66.65
N LEU A 5 62.84 7.06 -66.71
CA LEU A 5 63.43 8.08 -67.57
C LEU A 5 63.31 7.69 -69.05
N LEU A 6 63.46 6.40 -69.38
CA LEU A 6 63.26 5.89 -70.74
C LEU A 6 61.81 6.09 -71.21
N ASP A 7 60.83 5.71 -70.39
CA ASP A 7 59.41 5.93 -70.68
C ASP A 7 59.10 7.40 -70.95
N CYS A 8 59.70 8.30 -70.17
CA CYS A 8 59.55 9.75 -70.34
C CYS A 8 60.16 10.25 -71.65
N LEU A 9 61.31 9.71 -72.05
CA LEU A 9 62.00 10.11 -73.29
C LEU A 9 61.34 9.50 -74.54
N ASP A 10 60.70 8.34 -74.45
CA ASP A 10 60.00 7.74 -75.60
C ASP A 10 58.79 8.56 -76.05
N MET A 11 58.19 9.34 -75.13
CA MET A 11 57.16 10.33 -75.47
C MET A 11 57.63 11.42 -76.43
N LEU A 12 58.94 11.72 -76.48
CA LEU A 12 59.49 12.74 -77.39
C LEU A 12 59.30 12.40 -78.87
N SER A 13 59.22 11.11 -79.21
CA SER A 13 58.98 10.67 -80.59
C SER A 13 57.69 11.26 -81.19
N ARG A 14 56.72 11.62 -80.34
CA ARG A 14 55.41 12.17 -80.72
C ARG A 14 55.39 13.70 -80.89
N ALA A 15 56.45 14.41 -80.46
CA ALA A 15 56.44 15.86 -80.29
C ALA A 15 57.11 16.67 -81.42
N GLY A 16 57.82 16.01 -82.35
CA GLY A 16 58.59 16.67 -83.42
C GLY A 16 59.80 17.45 -82.89
N ASP A 17 60.18 18.54 -83.58
CA ASP A 17 61.37 19.35 -83.29
C ASP A 17 61.10 20.64 -82.47
N ASP A 18 59.84 20.95 -82.16
CA ASP A 18 59.48 22.15 -81.38
C ASP A 18 59.81 21.98 -79.89
N GLU A 19 60.61 22.91 -79.34
CA GLU A 19 61.15 22.82 -77.98
C GLU A 19 60.04 22.83 -76.90
N VAL A 20 59.03 23.68 -77.04
CA VAL A 20 57.96 23.83 -76.05
C VAL A 20 57.04 22.61 -76.06
N ARG A 21 56.70 22.11 -77.25
CA ARG A 21 55.87 20.91 -77.42
C ARG A 21 56.56 19.66 -76.85
N ARG A 22 57.86 19.50 -77.08
CA ARG A 22 58.68 18.40 -76.55
C ARG A 22 58.68 18.38 -75.02
N GLN A 23 58.89 19.53 -74.37
CA GLN A 23 58.85 19.64 -72.91
C GLN A 23 57.48 19.31 -72.33
N ASN A 24 56.40 19.66 -73.02
CA ASN A 24 55.05 19.35 -72.57
C ASN A 24 54.70 17.87 -72.74
N GLU A 25 55.17 17.21 -73.80
CA GLU A 25 54.90 15.77 -74.01
C GLU A 25 55.63 14.88 -73.01
N ILE A 26 56.87 15.19 -72.63
CA ILE A 26 57.57 14.43 -71.56
C ILE A 26 56.76 14.48 -70.25
N LYS A 27 56.23 15.65 -69.89
CA LYS A 27 55.47 15.85 -68.64
C LYS A 27 54.14 15.09 -68.59
N LYS A 28 53.64 14.62 -69.73
CA LYS A 28 52.43 13.79 -69.82
C LYS A 28 52.70 12.30 -69.55
N SER A 29 53.96 11.87 -69.50
CA SER A 29 54.28 10.48 -69.17
C SER A 29 53.82 10.13 -67.75
N PRO A 30 53.15 8.99 -67.52
CA PRO A 30 52.81 8.53 -66.17
C PRO A 30 54.04 8.40 -65.26
N SER A 31 55.18 8.04 -65.85
CA SER A 31 56.47 7.88 -65.18
C SER A 31 57.11 9.24 -64.81
N TRP A 32 56.62 10.37 -65.34
CA TRP A 32 57.15 11.70 -65.03
C TRP A 32 57.04 12.02 -63.54
N ASP A 33 55.88 11.79 -62.93
CA ASP A 33 55.69 12.10 -61.51
C ASP A 33 56.53 11.21 -60.60
N LEU A 34 56.88 10.00 -61.06
CA LEU A 34 57.71 9.02 -60.36
C LEU A 34 59.22 9.33 -60.44
N LEU A 35 59.65 10.24 -61.32
CA LEU A 35 61.05 10.65 -61.41
C LEU A 35 61.43 11.67 -60.32
N ASP A 36 62.58 11.44 -59.71
CA ASP A 36 63.26 12.43 -58.88
C ASP A 36 63.61 13.71 -59.66
N MET A 37 63.76 14.81 -58.93
CA MET A 37 63.94 16.14 -59.53
C MET A 37 65.19 16.26 -60.41
N GLU A 38 66.27 15.55 -60.08
CA GLU A 38 67.54 15.58 -60.82
C GLU A 38 67.44 14.79 -62.13
N TRP A 39 66.63 13.73 -62.15
CA TRP A 39 66.34 12.93 -63.34
C TRP A 39 65.35 13.64 -64.27
N LYS A 40 64.35 14.34 -63.70
CA LYS A 40 63.50 15.29 -64.44
C LYS A 40 64.34 16.36 -65.13
N ALA A 41 65.41 16.84 -64.49
CA ALA A 41 66.32 17.81 -65.06
C ALA A 41 67.04 17.27 -66.31
N LEU A 42 67.54 16.03 -66.27
CA LEU A 42 68.16 15.37 -67.43
C LEU A 42 67.16 15.11 -68.56
N ALA A 43 65.93 14.69 -68.25
CA ALA A 43 64.86 14.56 -69.24
C ALA A 43 64.59 15.90 -69.98
N MET A 44 64.60 17.01 -69.24
CA MET A 44 64.44 18.36 -69.80
C MET A 44 65.63 18.79 -70.66
N VAL A 45 66.86 18.40 -70.33
CA VAL A 45 68.04 18.60 -71.20
C VAL A 45 67.87 17.87 -72.54
N GLY A 46 67.33 16.64 -72.51
CA GLY A 46 66.96 15.89 -73.71
C GLY A 46 65.87 16.57 -74.55
N ALA A 47 64.85 17.15 -73.91
CA ALA A 47 63.78 17.84 -74.61
C ALA A 47 64.26 19.08 -75.39
N LYS A 48 65.29 19.78 -74.89
CA LYS A 48 65.75 21.10 -75.39
C LYS A 48 66.76 21.09 -76.55
N LYS A 49 67.35 19.94 -76.93
CA LYS A 49 68.40 19.85 -77.97
C LYS A 49 69.57 20.86 -77.79
N THR A 50 70.11 21.02 -76.58
CA THR A 50 71.24 21.94 -76.30
C THR A 50 72.48 21.65 -77.18
N ALA A 51 73.09 22.66 -77.82
CA ALA A 51 74.24 22.55 -78.75
C ALA A 51 75.52 23.28 -78.26
N GLY A 52 76.72 22.77 -78.61
CA GLY A 52 78.05 23.35 -78.24
C GLY A 52 78.65 24.33 -79.26
N GLU A 53 79.62 25.17 -78.84
CA GLU A 53 80.16 26.36 -79.55
C GLU A 53 80.93 26.09 -80.88
N LYS A 54 80.83 27.04 -81.84
CA LYS A 54 81.64 27.21 -83.08
C LYS A 54 82.57 28.44 -82.94
N VAL A 55 83.77 28.41 -83.54
CA VAL A 55 84.78 29.50 -83.58
C VAL A 55 84.61 30.42 -84.82
N ASP A 56 85.06 31.67 -84.68
CA ASP A 56 84.57 32.95 -85.24
C ASP A 56 84.96 33.40 -86.67
N SER A 57 84.39 34.56 -87.08
CA SER A 57 84.65 35.49 -88.22
C SER A 57 83.74 35.34 -89.47
N MET A 58 83.12 36.37 -90.07
CA MET A 58 83.05 37.83 -89.92
C MET A 58 81.71 38.38 -90.49
N ALA A 59 81.21 39.49 -89.91
CA ALA A 59 80.35 40.58 -90.44
C ALA A 59 79.19 40.26 -91.43
N ASN A 60 77.96 40.79 -91.31
CA ASN A 60 77.61 42.20 -91.14
C ASN A 60 76.10 42.40 -90.88
N GLY A 61 75.75 43.35 -90.01
CA GLY A 61 74.56 44.24 -90.03
C GLY A 61 73.13 43.72 -90.26
N GLY A 62 72.28 43.87 -89.24
CA GLY A 62 70.81 43.90 -89.38
C GLY A 62 70.07 44.06 -88.04
N VAL A 63 69.50 45.24 -87.79
CA VAL A 63 68.91 45.73 -86.52
C VAL A 63 67.41 45.34 -86.39
N VAL A 64 66.88 45.45 -85.15
CA VAL A 64 65.46 45.65 -84.73
C VAL A 64 64.70 44.33 -84.41
N ALA A 65 63.96 44.13 -83.32
CA ALA A 65 63.44 45.00 -82.25
C ALA A 65 63.34 44.26 -80.90
N ARG A 66 63.58 45.01 -79.82
CA ARG A 66 63.05 44.75 -78.48
C ARG A 66 61.54 45.06 -78.47
N THR A 67 60.73 44.15 -77.94
CA THR A 67 59.49 44.51 -77.22
C THR A 67 59.65 44.17 -75.75
N ARG A 68 59.80 45.23 -74.95
CA ARG A 68 59.69 45.21 -73.49
C ARG A 68 58.24 44.95 -73.09
N ARG A 69 58.03 44.16 -72.03
CA ARG A 69 57.16 44.55 -70.91
C ARG A 69 57.68 43.89 -69.63
N GLY A 70 58.21 44.73 -68.75
CA GLY A 70 58.69 44.36 -67.43
C GLY A 70 58.23 45.38 -66.39
N GLY A 71 57.97 44.86 -65.19
CA GLY A 71 57.68 45.56 -63.93
C GLY A 71 56.38 45.04 -63.31
N ARG A 72 56.31 44.48 -62.09
CA ARG A 72 57.12 44.41 -60.85
C ARG A 72 56.53 43.23 -60.02
N ARG A 73 57.13 42.52 -59.06
CA ARG A 73 58.31 42.64 -58.18
C ARG A 73 58.48 41.27 -57.47
N GLY A 74 59.71 40.78 -57.29
CA GLY A 74 60.03 39.61 -56.47
C GLY A 74 61.07 38.68 -57.09
N GLY A 75 62.33 39.12 -57.14
CA GLY A 75 63.42 38.41 -57.78
C GLY A 75 63.88 37.15 -57.04
N ARG A 76 63.61 36.00 -57.64
CA ARG A 76 64.58 34.91 -57.81
C ARG A 76 64.58 34.63 -59.31
N ALA A 77 65.74 34.68 -59.97
CA ALA A 77 65.84 34.15 -61.32
C ALA A 77 65.26 32.72 -61.27
N ARG A 78 64.14 32.46 -61.97
CA ARG A 78 63.57 31.11 -62.05
C ARG A 78 64.61 30.25 -62.76
N ARG A 79 65.42 29.53 -61.99
CA ARG A 79 66.22 28.39 -62.46
C ARG A 79 65.24 27.40 -63.09
N GLY A 80 65.47 27.03 -64.35
CA GLY A 80 64.68 26.02 -65.06
C GLY A 80 64.80 24.66 -64.36
N ILE A 81 63.91 23.70 -64.65
CA ILE A 81 64.02 22.34 -64.10
C ILE A 81 65.37 21.73 -64.51
N GLU A 82 65.87 22.03 -65.72
CA GLU A 82 67.20 21.63 -66.18
C GLU A 82 68.35 22.16 -65.32
N ASP A 83 68.18 23.26 -64.58
CA ASP A 83 69.24 23.81 -63.71
C ASP A 83 69.41 23.02 -62.41
N ARG A 84 68.58 21.99 -62.20
CA ARG A 84 68.60 21.08 -61.05
C ARG A 84 69.24 19.72 -61.35
N VAL A 85 69.99 19.61 -62.45
CA VAL A 85 70.88 18.46 -62.66
C VAL A 85 71.86 18.39 -61.48
N ALA A 86 72.12 17.17 -60.99
CA ALA A 86 72.99 16.91 -59.87
C ALA A 86 74.38 17.57 -60.04
N SER A 87 75.03 17.92 -58.92
CA SER A 87 76.38 18.48 -58.95
C SER A 87 77.42 17.41 -59.30
N PRO A 88 78.59 17.75 -59.86
CA PRO A 88 79.63 16.75 -60.11
C PRO A 88 80.04 15.97 -58.85
N GLN A 89 80.13 16.65 -57.70
CA GLN A 89 80.56 16.05 -56.43
C GLN A 89 79.55 15.04 -55.87
N SER A 90 78.25 15.25 -56.06
CA SER A 90 77.21 14.34 -55.56
C SER A 90 77.11 13.03 -56.34
N VAL A 91 77.80 12.93 -57.47
CA VAL A 91 77.64 11.79 -58.39
C VAL A 91 78.92 10.94 -58.50
N ILE A 92 80.08 11.51 -58.16
CA ILE A 92 81.39 10.83 -58.18
C ILE A 92 81.47 9.71 -57.11
N GLY A 93 80.81 9.87 -55.95
CA GLY A 93 80.90 8.91 -54.83
C GLY A 93 79.72 7.94 -54.65
N GLU A 94 78.58 8.16 -55.30
CA GLU A 94 77.35 7.39 -55.06
C GLU A 94 77.22 6.15 -55.96
N SER A 95 76.44 5.15 -55.54
CA SER A 95 76.13 3.91 -56.27
C SER A 95 75.16 4.12 -57.46
N PHE A 96 75.33 5.22 -58.19
CA PHE A 96 74.59 5.49 -59.42
C PHE A 96 75.15 4.72 -60.61
N SER A 97 74.29 4.51 -61.62
CA SER A 97 74.70 3.89 -62.86
C SER A 97 75.75 4.73 -63.59
N PRO A 98 76.75 4.11 -64.24
CA PRO A 98 77.78 4.84 -64.98
C PRO A 98 77.21 5.81 -66.03
N GLY A 99 76.10 5.43 -66.68
CA GLY A 99 75.41 6.27 -67.65
C GLY A 99 74.81 7.55 -67.06
N TYR A 100 74.20 7.48 -65.87
CA TYR A 100 73.73 8.66 -65.15
C TYR A 100 74.91 9.57 -64.75
N LYS A 101 75.98 8.96 -64.21
CA LYS A 101 77.18 9.70 -63.80
C LYS A 101 77.78 10.50 -64.94
N LEU A 102 77.97 9.85 -66.09
CA LEU A 102 78.54 10.49 -67.27
C LEU A 102 77.63 11.58 -67.83
N ALA A 103 76.31 11.34 -67.89
CA ALA A 103 75.34 12.34 -68.36
C ALA A 103 75.38 13.62 -67.52
N VAL A 104 75.44 13.48 -66.19
CA VAL A 104 75.57 14.62 -65.27
C VAL A 104 76.89 15.37 -65.50
N MET A 105 78.01 14.65 -65.59
CA MET A 105 79.33 15.29 -65.76
C MET A 105 79.45 16.06 -67.09
N ILE A 106 78.92 15.52 -68.20
CA ILE A 106 78.92 16.20 -69.51
C ILE A 106 78.14 17.52 -69.45
N VAL A 107 76.94 17.49 -68.85
CA VAL A 107 76.10 18.70 -68.72
C VAL A 107 76.78 19.75 -67.84
N GLN A 108 77.41 19.33 -66.74
CA GLN A 108 78.09 20.25 -65.82
C GLN A 108 79.39 20.83 -66.43
N LYS A 109 80.15 20.04 -67.19
CA LYS A 109 81.33 20.53 -67.93
C LYS A 109 80.97 21.67 -68.87
N HIS A 110 79.88 21.52 -69.62
CA HIS A 110 79.40 22.58 -70.51
C HIS A 110 78.96 23.85 -69.77
N ARG A 111 78.42 23.71 -68.55
CA ARG A 111 77.97 24.85 -67.72
C ARG A 111 79.11 25.58 -67.04
N MET A 112 80.10 24.86 -66.54
CA MET A 112 81.19 25.44 -65.75
C MET A 112 82.24 26.15 -66.61
N LYS A 113 82.30 25.86 -67.93
CA LYS A 113 83.24 26.45 -68.90
C LYS A 113 84.66 26.60 -68.30
N ASP A 114 85.11 27.83 -68.04
CA ASP A 114 86.45 28.15 -67.55
C ASP A 114 86.74 27.68 -66.11
N ALA A 115 85.72 27.30 -65.35
CA ALA A 115 85.85 26.78 -63.98
C ALA A 115 86.04 25.25 -63.92
N TRP A 116 86.14 24.56 -65.06
CA TRP A 116 86.36 23.12 -65.12
C TRP A 116 87.85 22.78 -64.91
N GLY A 117 88.17 22.12 -63.79
CA GLY A 117 89.56 21.79 -63.43
C GLY A 117 90.02 20.39 -63.86
N ASP A 118 91.33 20.19 -63.95
CA ASP A 118 91.98 18.95 -64.41
C ASP A 118 91.57 17.70 -63.61
N GLY A 119 91.26 17.84 -62.32
CA GLY A 119 90.80 16.73 -61.48
C GLY A 119 89.43 16.17 -61.91
N LEU A 120 88.48 17.04 -62.24
CA LEU A 120 87.16 16.62 -62.75
C LEU A 120 87.28 16.01 -64.15
N GLU A 121 88.24 16.46 -64.96
CA GLU A 121 88.52 15.84 -66.26
C GLU A 121 89.03 14.39 -66.09
N SER A 122 89.86 14.14 -65.09
CA SER A 122 90.35 12.79 -64.78
C SER A 122 89.23 11.84 -64.32
N GLU A 123 88.34 12.29 -63.43
CA GLU A 123 87.16 11.51 -62.97
C GLU A 123 86.19 11.22 -64.12
N MET A 124 85.92 12.23 -64.96
CA MET A 124 85.06 12.06 -66.13
C MET A 124 85.64 11.05 -67.12
N ASN A 125 86.97 11.02 -67.29
CA ASN A 125 87.66 10.00 -68.09
C ASN A 125 87.59 8.60 -67.47
N GLY A 126 87.61 8.48 -66.14
CA GLY A 126 87.39 7.22 -65.44
C GLY A 126 85.99 6.66 -65.70
N ILE A 127 84.95 7.49 -65.56
CA ILE A 127 83.56 7.09 -65.81
C ILE A 127 83.35 6.71 -67.29
N ARG A 128 84.01 7.39 -68.24
CA ARG A 128 83.99 6.98 -69.67
C ARG A 128 84.48 5.54 -69.85
N GLN A 129 85.53 5.13 -69.13
CA GLN A 129 85.98 3.74 -69.18
C GLN A 129 84.95 2.79 -68.58
N GLU A 130 84.26 3.15 -67.51
CA GLU A 130 83.17 2.34 -66.96
C GLU A 130 81.99 2.20 -67.93
N CYS A 131 81.61 3.27 -68.63
CA CYS A 131 80.56 3.23 -69.64
C CYS A 131 80.86 2.29 -70.80
N THR A 132 82.13 1.98 -71.09
CA THR A 132 82.48 0.97 -72.11
C THR A 132 82.00 -0.45 -71.78
N LYS A 133 81.70 -0.73 -70.51
CA LYS A 133 81.14 -2.03 -70.07
C LYS A 133 79.66 -2.20 -70.43
N GLY A 134 78.98 -1.14 -70.83
CA GLY A 134 77.57 -1.15 -71.15
C GLY A 134 76.79 -0.07 -70.38
N ILE A 135 75.86 0.60 -71.05
CA ILE A 135 74.95 1.58 -70.46
C ILE A 135 73.49 1.20 -70.73
N HIS A 136 72.58 1.61 -69.85
CA HIS A 136 71.15 1.40 -70.05
C HIS A 136 70.66 2.07 -71.35
N PRO A 137 69.68 1.50 -72.09
CA PRO A 137 69.17 2.06 -73.36
C PRO A 137 68.70 3.52 -73.29
N VAL A 138 68.29 3.96 -72.10
CA VAL A 138 67.87 5.35 -71.84
C VAL A 138 68.94 6.37 -72.19
N TRP A 139 70.20 6.04 -71.97
CA TRP A 139 71.32 6.95 -72.19
C TRP A 139 71.63 7.09 -73.68
N GLU A 140 71.50 6.00 -74.44
CA GLU A 140 71.55 6.05 -75.91
C GLU A 140 70.38 6.87 -76.47
N ARG A 141 69.16 6.64 -75.95
CA ARG A 141 67.98 7.43 -76.32
C ARG A 141 68.20 8.91 -76.05
N LEU A 142 68.71 9.26 -74.86
CA LEU A 142 69.01 10.63 -74.47
C LEU A 142 70.09 11.28 -75.35
N ALA A 143 71.12 10.52 -75.75
CA ALA A 143 72.19 10.97 -76.66
C ALA A 143 71.65 11.36 -78.04
N ARG A 144 70.67 10.61 -78.56
CA ARG A 144 70.01 10.92 -79.84
C ARG A 144 69.17 12.21 -79.75
N GLU A 145 68.61 12.48 -78.58
CA GLU A 145 67.71 13.61 -78.38
C GLU A 145 68.43 14.92 -78.01
N SER A 146 69.69 14.90 -77.53
CA SER A 146 70.47 16.10 -77.22
C SER A 146 71.91 16.04 -77.74
N PRO A 147 72.32 16.96 -78.66
CA PRO A 147 73.68 17.02 -79.17
C PRO A 147 74.75 17.14 -78.08
N LEU A 148 74.44 17.83 -76.97
CA LEU A 148 75.33 17.96 -75.82
C LEU A 148 75.73 16.60 -75.22
N LEU A 149 74.80 15.64 -75.23
CA LEU A 149 74.96 14.31 -74.64
C LEU A 149 75.28 13.23 -75.67
N ALA A 150 75.57 13.61 -76.92
CA ALA A 150 75.80 12.68 -78.02
C ALA A 150 76.91 11.65 -77.73
N GLU A 151 77.87 12.00 -76.86
CA GLU A 151 78.94 11.10 -76.40
C GLU A 151 78.38 9.80 -75.78
N LEU A 152 77.26 9.87 -75.07
CA LEU A 152 76.63 8.69 -74.46
C LEU A 152 76.21 7.65 -75.50
N GLY A 153 75.96 8.05 -76.75
CA GLY A 153 75.61 7.15 -77.85
C GLY A 153 76.78 6.32 -78.39
N LEU A 154 78.02 6.57 -77.95
CA LEU A 154 79.21 5.85 -78.38
C LEU A 154 79.45 4.54 -77.59
N PHE A 155 78.73 4.35 -76.48
CA PHE A 155 78.92 3.19 -75.59
C PHE A 155 77.90 2.07 -75.89
N PRO A 156 78.27 0.79 -75.67
CA PRO A 156 77.37 -0.35 -75.90
C PRO A 156 76.15 -0.33 -74.95
N VAL A 157 75.00 -0.83 -75.41
CA VAL A 157 73.74 -0.82 -74.64
C VAL A 157 73.44 -2.18 -74.00
N VAL A 158 73.15 -2.22 -72.70
CA VAL A 158 72.84 -3.43 -71.91
C VAL A 158 71.54 -3.23 -71.09
N ARG A 159 70.59 -4.17 -71.15
CA ARG A 159 69.41 -4.23 -70.26
C ARG A 159 69.67 -5.22 -69.12
N LEU A 160 69.33 -4.86 -67.87
CA LEU A 160 69.48 -5.71 -66.68
C LEU A 160 68.19 -6.49 -66.40
N GLU A 161 68.28 -7.75 -65.96
CA GLU A 161 67.14 -8.56 -65.48
C GLU A 161 66.98 -8.40 -63.94
N HIS A 162 65.74 -8.27 -63.46
CA HIS A 162 65.41 -8.06 -62.02
C HIS A 162 65.26 -9.39 -61.26
N THR A 163 65.73 -9.44 -60.00
CA THR A 163 65.60 -10.59 -59.06
C THR A 163 64.21 -10.70 -58.43
N GLU A 164 63.67 -11.93 -58.30
CA GLU A 164 62.38 -12.21 -57.65
C GLU A 164 62.47 -12.22 -56.11
N VAL A 165 61.47 -11.64 -55.43
CA VAL A 165 61.34 -11.54 -53.95
C VAL A 165 60.30 -12.55 -53.45
N ASN A 166 60.46 -13.07 -52.23
CA ASN A 166 59.57 -14.07 -51.61
C ASN A 166 58.26 -13.45 -51.09
N SER A 167 57.10 -13.86 -51.62
CA SER A 167 55.78 -13.28 -51.31
C SER A 167 55.14 -13.68 -49.97
N MET A 168 55.57 -14.76 -49.31
CA MET A 168 54.84 -15.31 -48.15
C MET A 168 54.79 -14.37 -46.93
N ALA A 169 55.90 -13.70 -46.62
CA ALA A 169 55.95 -12.77 -45.48
C ALA A 169 55.02 -11.56 -45.66
N TRP A 170 54.76 -11.16 -46.90
CA TRP A 170 53.85 -10.05 -47.21
C TRP A 170 52.38 -10.45 -47.03
N ILE A 171 52.02 -11.69 -47.38
CA ILE A 171 50.67 -12.25 -47.15
C ILE A 171 50.40 -12.40 -45.65
N GLU A 172 51.36 -12.93 -44.88
CA GLU A 172 51.22 -13.04 -43.41
C GLU A 172 51.11 -11.66 -42.75
N GLY A 173 51.81 -10.65 -43.27
CA GLY A 173 51.72 -9.27 -42.82
C GLY A 173 50.35 -8.61 -43.03
N ALA A 174 49.42 -9.25 -43.75
CA ALA A 174 48.06 -8.76 -43.97
C ALA A 174 47.05 -9.18 -42.86
N ASN A 175 47.50 -9.90 -41.82
CA ASN A 175 46.69 -10.29 -40.66
C ASN A 175 46.54 -9.15 -39.62
N PHE A 176 45.89 -8.05 -40.02
CA PHE A 176 45.50 -6.95 -39.15
C PHE A 176 44.06 -6.52 -39.46
N ASP A 177 43.41 -5.80 -38.54
CA ASP A 177 42.09 -5.21 -38.81
C ASP A 177 42.19 -4.14 -39.90
N TYR A 178 41.42 -4.24 -40.98
CA TYR A 178 41.41 -3.25 -42.07
C TYR A 178 41.04 -1.83 -41.62
N ARG A 179 40.44 -1.65 -40.42
CA ARG A 179 40.21 -0.34 -39.79
C ARG A 179 41.40 0.19 -38.98
N ASP A 180 42.41 -0.63 -38.69
CA ASP A 180 43.68 -0.18 -38.13
C ASP A 180 44.57 0.42 -39.23
N PHE A 181 44.39 1.72 -39.47
CA PHE A 181 45.16 2.46 -40.46
C PHE A 181 46.67 2.51 -40.18
N ARG A 182 47.11 2.25 -38.94
CA ARG A 182 48.54 2.17 -38.63
C ARG A 182 49.12 0.87 -39.18
N SER A 183 48.50 -0.26 -38.87
CA SER A 183 48.93 -1.57 -39.39
C SER A 183 48.80 -1.65 -40.91
N LEU A 184 47.72 -1.08 -41.49
CA LEU A 184 47.56 -0.95 -42.94
C LEU A 184 48.72 -0.16 -43.57
N ARG A 185 49.11 0.96 -42.96
CA ARG A 185 50.23 1.78 -43.46
C ARG A 185 51.57 1.05 -43.36
N GLU A 186 51.82 0.36 -42.26
CA GLU A 186 53.04 -0.43 -42.04
C GLU A 186 53.14 -1.55 -43.08
N TRP A 187 52.03 -2.27 -43.33
CA TRP A 187 51.96 -3.30 -44.37
C TRP A 187 52.21 -2.76 -45.78
N LEU A 188 51.56 -1.66 -46.16
CA LEU A 188 51.77 -1.02 -47.47
C LEU A 188 53.19 -0.51 -47.67
N SER A 189 53.92 -0.21 -46.58
CA SER A 189 55.29 0.31 -46.62
C SER A 189 56.37 -0.78 -46.63
N SER A 190 55.99 -2.05 -46.47
CA SER A 190 56.88 -3.20 -46.56
C SER A 190 57.36 -3.47 -47.99
N GLU A 191 58.36 -4.35 -48.17
CA GLU A 191 58.84 -4.74 -49.50
C GLU A 191 57.71 -5.43 -50.29
N ASN A 192 57.15 -4.71 -51.26
CA ASN A 192 56.02 -5.18 -52.06
C ASN A 192 56.50 -6.19 -53.12
N PRO A 193 56.05 -7.47 -53.08
CA PRO A 193 56.44 -8.48 -54.06
C PRO A 193 55.77 -8.29 -55.44
N LEU A 194 54.76 -7.41 -55.54
CA LEU A 194 53.95 -7.23 -56.75
C LEU A 194 54.66 -6.40 -57.82
N LYS A 195 54.67 -6.89 -59.07
CA LYS A 195 55.11 -6.14 -60.26
C LYS A 195 54.02 -5.15 -60.71
N LEU A 196 53.93 -4.02 -60.02
CA LEU A 196 52.93 -2.97 -60.32
C LEU A 196 53.37 -2.06 -61.46
N SER A 197 52.44 -1.75 -62.36
CA SER A 197 52.65 -0.73 -63.41
C SER A 197 52.86 0.66 -62.81
N ALA A 198 53.44 1.58 -63.59
CA ALA A 198 53.64 2.97 -63.15
C ALA A 198 52.32 3.67 -62.74
N ALA A 199 51.20 3.33 -63.38
CA ALA A 199 49.87 3.84 -63.04
C ALA A 199 49.39 3.29 -61.67
N GLN A 200 49.54 1.98 -61.44
CA GLN A 200 49.21 1.32 -60.17
C GLN A 200 50.05 1.85 -59.00
N MET A 201 51.37 1.97 -59.19
CA MET A 201 52.28 2.52 -58.18
C MET A 201 51.96 3.96 -57.81
N LYS A 202 51.47 4.76 -58.76
CA LYS A 202 51.05 6.15 -58.50
C LYS A 202 49.84 6.18 -57.56
N VAL A 203 48.84 5.33 -57.78
CA VAL A 203 47.66 5.24 -56.91
C VAL A 203 48.04 4.71 -55.54
N LEU A 204 48.87 3.65 -55.47
CA LEU A 204 49.34 3.10 -54.21
C LEU A 204 50.09 4.14 -53.35
N LYS A 205 51.02 4.90 -53.96
CA LYS A 205 51.72 6.00 -53.26
C LYS A 205 50.78 7.13 -52.83
N LYS A 206 49.71 7.39 -53.57
CA LYS A 206 48.67 8.36 -53.20
C LYS A 206 47.93 7.92 -51.93
N ILE A 207 47.55 6.65 -51.83
CA ILE A 207 46.91 6.06 -50.64
C ILE A 207 47.88 6.04 -49.45
N GLN A 208 49.14 5.61 -49.65
CA GLN A 208 50.18 5.67 -48.61
C GLN A 208 50.40 7.09 -48.06
N SER A 209 50.37 8.11 -48.93
CA SER A 209 50.46 9.50 -48.51
C SER A 209 49.23 9.96 -47.72
N ASP A 210 48.04 9.50 -48.09
CA ASP A 210 46.78 9.84 -47.40
C ASP A 210 46.75 9.21 -45.98
N LEU A 211 47.20 7.97 -45.86
CA LEU A 211 47.42 7.25 -44.60
C LEU A 211 48.45 7.93 -43.67
N SER A 212 49.37 8.75 -44.19
CA SER A 212 50.34 9.49 -43.37
C SER A 212 49.77 10.74 -42.70
N GLY A 213 48.59 11.20 -43.14
CA GLY A 213 47.91 12.41 -42.66
C GLY A 213 46.58 12.09 -41.97
N ARG A 214 45.49 12.74 -42.42
CA ARG A 214 44.11 12.35 -42.06
C ARG A 214 43.55 11.52 -43.22
N PRO A 215 43.53 10.18 -43.09
CA PRO A 215 43.07 9.33 -44.18
C PRO A 215 41.61 9.64 -44.54
N ARG A 216 41.29 9.55 -45.83
CA ARG A 216 39.93 9.70 -46.38
C ARG A 216 39.57 8.43 -47.16
N PRO A 217 39.27 7.33 -46.45
CA PRO A 217 39.08 6.02 -47.06
C PRO A 217 37.94 5.97 -48.08
N SER A 218 36.89 6.77 -47.86
CA SER A 218 35.77 6.91 -48.81
C SER A 218 36.16 7.41 -50.20
N GLN A 219 37.35 8.01 -50.36
CA GLN A 219 37.85 8.45 -51.68
C GLN A 219 38.75 7.40 -52.35
N TRP A 220 39.10 6.32 -51.66
CA TRP A 220 40.08 5.35 -52.17
C TRP A 220 39.51 4.53 -53.31
N GLU A 221 38.23 4.16 -53.27
CA GLU A 221 37.56 3.46 -54.38
C GLU A 221 37.65 4.26 -55.69
N ASP A 222 37.32 5.56 -55.64
CA ASP A 222 37.47 6.48 -56.77
C ASP A 222 38.92 6.60 -57.27
N TRP A 223 39.90 6.51 -56.36
CA TRP A 223 41.32 6.60 -56.74
C TRP A 223 41.84 5.31 -57.35
N MET A 224 41.28 4.17 -56.93
CA MET A 224 41.65 2.85 -57.41
C MET A 224 41.16 2.62 -58.85
N SER A 225 40.00 3.16 -59.25
CA SER A 225 39.48 2.93 -60.60
C SER A 225 40.24 3.72 -61.69
N PRO A 226 40.68 3.09 -62.80
CA PRO A 226 40.66 1.64 -63.11
C PRO A 226 42.00 0.95 -62.79
N SER A 227 42.93 1.62 -62.10
CA SER A 227 44.33 1.17 -61.97
C SER A 227 44.51 -0.04 -61.04
N LEU A 228 43.82 -0.06 -59.90
CA LEU A 228 43.89 -1.12 -58.87
C LEU A 228 42.58 -1.92 -58.79
N GLU A 229 41.85 -1.99 -59.91
CA GLU A 229 40.55 -2.65 -59.99
C GLU A 229 40.65 -3.94 -60.83
N GLY A 230 40.03 -5.03 -60.36
CA GLY A 230 40.04 -6.32 -61.04
C GLY A 230 41.41 -6.98 -61.07
N MET A 231 42.19 -6.81 -60.00
CA MET A 231 43.53 -7.39 -59.88
C MET A 231 43.45 -8.91 -59.75
N SER A 232 44.50 -9.62 -60.16
CA SER A 232 44.58 -11.09 -60.11
C SER A 232 45.70 -11.59 -59.20
N GLY A 233 45.46 -12.69 -58.48
CA GLY A 233 46.47 -13.34 -57.63
C GLY A 233 46.70 -12.58 -56.31
N GLU A 234 47.95 -12.48 -55.87
CA GLU A 234 48.33 -11.78 -54.62
C GLU A 234 47.94 -10.29 -54.63
N ALA A 235 47.82 -9.68 -55.80
CA ALA A 235 47.36 -8.30 -55.94
C ALA A 235 45.87 -8.14 -55.57
N SER A 236 45.02 -9.16 -55.74
CA SER A 236 43.60 -9.10 -55.34
C SER A 236 43.44 -8.91 -53.83
N LEU A 237 44.39 -9.39 -53.02
CA LEU A 237 44.39 -9.18 -51.57
C LEU A 237 44.59 -7.70 -51.21
N LEU A 238 45.45 -7.00 -51.96
CA LEU A 238 45.65 -5.55 -51.83
C LEU A 238 44.38 -4.77 -52.20
N GLU A 239 43.71 -5.14 -53.29
CA GLU A 239 42.43 -4.55 -53.69
C GLU A 239 41.36 -4.75 -52.63
N GLY A 240 41.16 -5.99 -52.18
CA GLY A 240 40.12 -6.35 -51.21
C GLY A 240 40.28 -5.64 -49.87
N ILE A 241 41.50 -5.59 -49.30
CA ILE A 241 41.75 -4.91 -48.02
C ILE A 241 41.58 -3.39 -48.13
N LEU A 242 42.02 -2.78 -49.24
CA LEU A 242 41.84 -1.34 -49.46
C LEU A 242 40.38 -0.95 -49.68
N LEU A 243 39.61 -1.80 -50.36
CA LEU A 243 38.15 -1.65 -50.48
C LEU A 243 37.46 -1.82 -49.12
N ALA A 244 37.88 -2.81 -48.32
CA ALA A 244 37.34 -3.03 -46.97
C ALA A 244 37.62 -1.84 -46.04
N ALA A 245 38.85 -1.32 -46.05
CA ALA A 245 39.23 -0.12 -45.31
C ALA A 245 38.47 1.15 -45.76
N GLY A 246 37.97 1.15 -47.01
CA GLY A 246 37.10 2.18 -47.57
C GLY A 246 35.59 1.99 -47.32
N ASP A 247 35.19 0.95 -46.58
CA ASP A 247 33.80 0.51 -46.38
C ASP A 247 33.04 0.29 -47.72
N SER A 248 33.71 -0.24 -48.75
CA SER A 248 33.08 -0.53 -50.06
C SER A 248 32.38 -1.89 -50.06
N GLU A 249 31.16 -1.96 -50.60
CA GLU A 249 30.39 -3.21 -50.74
C GLU A 249 31.09 -4.25 -51.63
N ARG A 250 31.98 -3.81 -52.52
CA ARG A 250 32.74 -4.68 -53.42
C ARG A 250 33.85 -5.47 -52.71
N ALA A 251 34.24 -5.06 -51.51
CA ALA A 251 35.32 -5.69 -50.76
C ALA A 251 35.06 -7.19 -50.52
N LEU A 252 33.83 -7.54 -50.15
CA LEU A 252 33.42 -8.93 -49.92
C LEU A 252 33.56 -9.79 -51.18
N GLU A 253 33.01 -9.32 -52.31
CA GLU A 253 33.08 -10.03 -53.59
C GLU A 253 34.54 -10.27 -54.01
N VAL A 254 35.39 -9.25 -53.85
CA VAL A 254 36.82 -9.36 -54.20
C VAL A 254 37.53 -10.35 -53.28
N LEU A 255 37.32 -10.29 -51.97
CA LEU A 255 38.02 -11.12 -50.98
C LEU A 255 37.60 -12.60 -51.03
N GLU A 256 36.31 -12.88 -51.26
CA GLU A 256 35.78 -14.24 -51.43
C GLU A 256 36.24 -14.89 -52.75
N GLY A 257 36.50 -14.07 -53.78
CA GLY A 257 36.99 -14.54 -55.09
C GLY A 257 38.47 -14.95 -55.12
N ILE A 258 39.22 -14.73 -54.03
CA ILE A 258 40.67 -15.02 -53.95
C ILE A 258 40.91 -16.51 -53.69
N SER A 259 41.81 -17.11 -54.46
CA SER A 259 42.25 -18.50 -54.30
C SER A 259 43.78 -18.62 -54.23
N GLY A 260 44.29 -19.75 -53.71
CA GLY A 260 45.72 -20.00 -53.56
C GLY A 260 46.28 -19.55 -52.20
N ALA A 261 47.53 -19.10 -52.16
CA ALA A 261 48.25 -18.81 -50.91
C ALA A 261 47.60 -17.69 -50.05
N CYS A 262 46.82 -16.79 -50.66
CA CYS A 262 46.14 -15.69 -49.97
C CYS A 262 44.77 -16.06 -49.39
N SER A 263 44.20 -17.23 -49.73
CA SER A 263 42.80 -17.55 -49.44
C SER A 263 42.47 -17.56 -47.95
N VAL A 264 43.44 -17.96 -47.10
CA VAL A 264 43.26 -18.02 -45.64
C VAL A 264 43.13 -16.63 -45.02
N VAL A 265 43.91 -15.66 -45.49
CA VAL A 265 43.87 -14.28 -44.97
C VAL A 265 42.68 -13.52 -45.55
N SER A 266 42.35 -13.75 -46.82
CA SER A 266 41.19 -13.11 -47.46
C SER A 266 39.86 -13.62 -46.89
N SER A 267 39.74 -14.92 -46.57
CA SER A 267 38.54 -15.47 -45.94
C SER A 267 38.30 -14.86 -44.56
N LYS A 268 39.35 -14.71 -43.73
CA LYS A 268 39.24 -14.05 -42.42
C LYS A 268 38.80 -12.58 -42.52
N HIS A 269 39.30 -11.85 -43.51
CA HIS A 269 38.85 -10.47 -43.76
C HIS A 269 37.39 -10.42 -44.22
N ALA A 270 36.96 -11.34 -45.08
CA ALA A 270 35.56 -11.44 -45.49
C ALA A 270 34.64 -11.79 -44.31
N GLU A 271 35.06 -12.72 -43.44
CA GLU A 271 34.36 -13.07 -42.20
C GLU A 271 34.25 -11.88 -41.24
N LEU A 272 35.32 -11.08 -41.08
CA LEU A 272 35.28 -9.87 -40.25
C LEU A 272 34.29 -8.83 -40.79
N ILE A 273 34.21 -8.66 -42.11
CA ILE A 273 33.22 -7.77 -42.73
C ILE A 273 31.80 -8.30 -42.49
N ASN A 274 31.58 -9.60 -42.66
CA ASN A 274 30.28 -10.24 -42.39
C ASN A 274 29.86 -10.09 -40.91
N ALA A 275 30.78 -10.34 -39.97
CA ALA A 275 30.53 -10.17 -38.54
C ALA A 275 30.12 -8.73 -38.18
N ARG A 276 30.82 -7.73 -38.73
CA ARG A 276 30.48 -6.30 -38.54
C ARG A 276 29.14 -5.90 -39.16
N ASN A 277 28.69 -6.62 -40.19
CA ASN A 277 27.37 -6.45 -40.80
C ASN A 277 26.27 -7.28 -40.10
N GLY A 278 26.60 -8.02 -39.04
CA GLY A 278 25.65 -8.84 -38.27
C GLY A 278 25.39 -10.24 -38.85
N HIS A 279 26.25 -10.73 -39.74
CA HIS A 279 26.18 -12.06 -40.34
C HIS A 279 27.23 -12.99 -39.74
N PHE A 280 26.78 -14.05 -39.05
CA PHE A 280 27.63 -14.93 -38.24
C PHE A 280 27.59 -16.41 -38.69
N SER A 281 27.82 -16.69 -39.97
CA SER A 281 27.73 -18.06 -40.51
C SER A 281 28.77 -19.03 -39.95
N ASN A 282 29.99 -18.55 -39.65
CA ASN A 282 31.11 -19.34 -39.11
C ASN A 282 31.46 -18.94 -37.67
N TRP A 283 30.44 -18.60 -36.87
CA TRP A 283 30.65 -18.02 -35.53
C TRP A 283 31.55 -18.87 -34.64
N SER A 284 31.34 -20.19 -34.57
CA SER A 284 32.09 -21.10 -33.67
C SER A 284 33.58 -21.21 -34.02
N GLU A 285 33.94 -21.21 -35.31
CA GLU A 285 35.33 -21.23 -35.75
C GLU A 285 36.02 -19.87 -35.55
N SER A 286 35.23 -18.79 -35.66
CA SER A 286 35.71 -17.41 -35.52
C SER A 286 35.93 -16.99 -34.07
N SER A 287 35.02 -17.36 -33.16
CA SER A 287 35.09 -17.03 -31.73
C SER A 287 36.22 -17.78 -31.00
N SER A 288 36.51 -19.01 -31.42
CA SER A 288 37.54 -19.88 -30.81
C SER A 288 38.95 -19.70 -31.42
N CYS A 289 39.14 -18.74 -32.31
CA CYS A 289 40.40 -18.54 -33.02
C CYS A 289 41.54 -18.09 -32.08
N LYS A 290 42.47 -18.99 -31.73
CA LYS A 290 43.57 -18.71 -30.77
C LYS A 290 44.74 -17.89 -31.35
N ALA A 291 44.67 -17.45 -32.60
CA ALA A 291 45.73 -16.64 -33.19
C ALA A 291 45.74 -15.23 -32.59
N THR A 292 46.94 -14.73 -32.27
CA THR A 292 47.16 -13.44 -31.61
C THR A 292 47.38 -12.29 -32.60
N ASP A 293 47.20 -12.53 -33.90
CA ASP A 293 47.28 -11.50 -34.91
C ASP A 293 46.09 -10.52 -34.82
N GLY A 294 46.30 -9.30 -35.33
CA GLY A 294 45.32 -8.22 -35.17
C GLY A 294 43.99 -8.49 -35.87
N LEU A 295 43.99 -9.30 -36.93
CA LEU A 295 42.78 -9.69 -37.65
C LEU A 295 41.96 -10.73 -36.87
N SER A 296 42.60 -11.76 -36.35
CA SER A 296 41.96 -12.79 -35.53
C SER A 296 41.45 -12.25 -34.19
N LEU A 297 42.12 -11.26 -33.58
CA LEU A 297 41.60 -10.57 -32.40
C LEU A 297 40.32 -9.77 -32.73
N ALA A 298 40.36 -8.96 -33.80
CA ALA A 298 39.21 -8.16 -34.22
C ALA A 298 37.99 -9.02 -34.57
N LEU A 299 38.22 -10.16 -35.24
CA LEU A 299 37.15 -11.11 -35.56
C LEU A 299 36.50 -11.69 -34.30
N ARG A 300 37.29 -12.13 -33.31
CA ARG A 300 36.77 -12.65 -32.04
C ARG A 300 35.93 -11.62 -31.29
N VAL A 301 36.41 -10.38 -31.21
CA VAL A 301 35.70 -9.28 -30.53
C VAL A 301 34.35 -9.02 -31.18
N GLU A 302 34.29 -8.92 -32.51
CA GLU A 302 33.03 -8.68 -33.24
C GLU A 302 32.06 -9.87 -33.13
N CYS A 303 32.58 -11.11 -33.09
CA CYS A 303 31.77 -12.31 -32.86
C CYS A 303 31.13 -12.31 -31.46
N TRP A 304 31.87 -11.97 -30.40
CA TRP A 304 31.33 -11.94 -29.04
C TRP A 304 30.42 -10.73 -28.80
N LYS A 305 30.71 -9.56 -29.39
CA LYS A 305 29.77 -8.42 -29.41
C LYS A 305 28.43 -8.76 -30.07
N GLY A 306 28.47 -9.63 -31.08
CA GLY A 306 27.30 -10.08 -31.82
C GLY A 306 26.50 -11.21 -31.17
N PHE A 307 26.90 -11.71 -29.99
CA PHE A 307 26.31 -12.89 -29.35
C PHE A 307 24.82 -12.69 -29.00
N LYS A 308 23.96 -13.58 -29.52
CA LYS A 308 22.49 -13.53 -29.47
C LYS A 308 21.90 -14.94 -29.59
N ASP A 309 20.60 -15.09 -29.29
CA ASP A 309 19.85 -16.36 -29.18
C ASP A 309 19.93 -17.27 -30.43
N ASN A 310 20.17 -16.70 -31.61
CA ASN A 310 20.23 -17.44 -32.88
C ASN A 310 21.61 -18.01 -33.21
N ILE A 311 22.61 -17.69 -32.39
CA ILE A 311 23.96 -18.24 -32.45
C ILE A 311 23.95 -19.41 -31.47
N GLY A 312 24.31 -20.62 -31.93
CA GLY A 312 24.18 -21.86 -31.14
C GLY A 312 24.85 -21.79 -29.76
N THR A 313 24.66 -22.79 -28.90
CA THR A 313 25.13 -22.78 -27.50
C THR A 313 26.63 -23.14 -27.38
N PRO A 314 27.57 -22.18 -27.24
CA PRO A 314 28.97 -22.46 -26.92
C PRO A 314 29.13 -23.12 -25.55
N GLU A 315 30.32 -23.68 -25.27
CA GLU A 315 30.63 -24.17 -23.93
C GLU A 315 30.79 -22.99 -22.94
N LEU A 316 30.46 -23.22 -21.67
CA LEU A 316 30.50 -22.19 -20.61
C LEU A 316 31.87 -21.49 -20.52
N GLU A 317 32.97 -22.25 -20.60
CA GLU A 317 34.31 -21.68 -20.50
C GLU A 317 34.64 -20.77 -21.70
N ASP A 318 34.14 -21.09 -22.90
CA ASP A 318 34.31 -20.21 -24.07
C ASP A 318 33.55 -18.89 -23.89
N MET A 319 32.37 -18.93 -23.27
CA MET A 319 31.59 -17.72 -22.97
C MET A 319 32.28 -16.83 -21.93
N ILE A 320 32.88 -17.43 -20.90
CA ILE A 320 33.66 -16.72 -19.88
C ILE A 320 34.89 -16.08 -20.54
N GLU A 321 35.65 -16.82 -21.35
CA GLU A 321 36.80 -16.26 -22.10
C GLU A 321 36.36 -15.11 -23.03
N GLY A 322 35.19 -15.24 -23.67
CA GLY A 322 34.60 -14.19 -24.49
C GLY A 322 34.21 -12.94 -23.72
N HIS A 323 33.64 -13.11 -22.51
CA HIS A 323 33.31 -12.02 -21.60
C HIS A 323 34.56 -11.26 -21.14
N GLU A 324 35.56 -11.98 -20.62
CA GLU A 324 36.83 -11.41 -20.14
C GLU A 324 37.54 -10.63 -21.27
N LEU A 325 37.53 -11.16 -22.49
CA LEU A 325 38.11 -10.48 -23.66
C LEU A 325 37.46 -9.12 -23.94
N LEU A 326 36.13 -9.03 -23.85
CA LEU A 326 35.42 -7.77 -24.06
C LEU A 326 35.69 -6.78 -22.91
N GLU A 327 35.72 -7.27 -21.67
CA GLU A 327 35.98 -6.44 -20.49
C GLU A 327 37.41 -5.88 -20.48
N GLU A 328 38.42 -6.70 -20.77
CA GLU A 328 39.83 -6.27 -20.84
C GLU A 328 40.06 -5.18 -21.89
N LEU A 329 39.30 -5.22 -22.99
CA LEU A 329 39.36 -4.23 -24.07
C LEU A 329 38.47 -3.01 -23.82
N GLY A 330 37.69 -2.99 -22.74
CA GLY A 330 36.78 -1.90 -22.38
C GLY A 330 35.58 -1.77 -23.33
N GLU A 331 35.17 -2.89 -23.93
CA GLU A 331 34.04 -2.96 -24.86
C GLU A 331 32.73 -3.32 -24.13
N ASP A 332 31.59 -2.86 -24.65
CA ASP A 332 30.29 -3.15 -24.06
C ASP A 332 29.95 -4.64 -24.22
N VAL A 333 29.86 -5.36 -23.10
CA VAL A 333 29.46 -6.76 -23.06
C VAL A 333 27.94 -6.87 -23.30
N PRO A 334 27.48 -7.70 -24.26
CA PRO A 334 26.06 -7.92 -24.49
C PRO A 334 25.33 -8.47 -23.25
N SER A 335 24.17 -7.90 -22.91
CA SER A 335 23.36 -8.38 -21.77
C SER A 335 23.00 -9.86 -21.91
N PHE A 336 22.66 -10.31 -23.12
CA PHE A 336 22.34 -11.72 -23.39
C PHE A 336 23.48 -12.66 -22.96
N LEU A 337 24.73 -12.32 -23.31
CA LEU A 337 25.92 -13.10 -22.92
C LEU A 337 26.05 -13.22 -21.39
N LYS A 338 25.83 -12.12 -20.65
CA LYS A 338 25.89 -12.12 -19.18
C LYS A 338 24.85 -13.04 -18.55
N TRP A 339 23.62 -13.00 -19.05
CA TRP A 339 22.52 -13.84 -18.56
C TRP A 339 22.75 -15.32 -18.89
N THR A 340 23.18 -15.66 -20.11
CA THR A 340 23.48 -17.05 -20.50
C THR A 340 24.63 -17.65 -19.67
N ILE A 341 25.70 -16.89 -19.42
CA ILE A 341 26.80 -17.32 -18.54
C ILE A 341 26.27 -17.63 -17.12
N SER A 342 25.44 -16.72 -16.58
CA SER A 342 24.86 -16.90 -15.25
C SER A 342 23.97 -18.15 -15.16
N GLU A 343 23.13 -18.39 -16.17
CA GLU A 343 22.26 -19.57 -16.23
C GLU A 343 23.06 -20.89 -16.28
N ASP A 344 24.09 -20.97 -17.14
CA ASP A 344 24.94 -22.16 -17.25
C ASP A 344 25.78 -22.40 -15.98
N LEU A 345 26.21 -21.33 -15.29
CA LEU A 345 26.89 -21.41 -13.99
C LEU A 345 25.94 -21.93 -12.89
N ILE A 346 24.67 -21.52 -12.90
CA ILE A 346 23.65 -22.05 -11.98
C ILE A 346 23.44 -23.56 -12.22
N ILE A 347 23.30 -23.99 -13.48
CA ILE A 347 23.17 -25.41 -13.86
C ILE A 347 24.39 -26.20 -13.40
N SER A 348 25.58 -25.59 -13.47
CA SER A 348 26.86 -26.14 -13.02
C SER A 348 27.10 -26.02 -11.51
N ASN A 349 26.13 -25.52 -10.73
CA ASN A 349 26.19 -25.30 -9.29
C ASN A 349 27.31 -24.34 -8.82
N ARG A 350 27.72 -23.39 -9.66
CA ARG A 350 28.69 -22.29 -9.40
C ARG A 350 27.95 -20.97 -9.18
N LYS A 351 27.04 -20.94 -8.20
CA LYS A 351 26.10 -19.83 -7.99
C LYS A 351 26.75 -18.50 -7.57
N GLU A 352 27.83 -18.54 -6.80
CA GLU A 352 28.56 -17.34 -6.35
C GLU A 352 29.18 -16.59 -7.53
N GLU A 353 29.75 -17.31 -8.49
CA GLU A 353 30.31 -16.74 -9.72
C GLU A 353 29.21 -16.20 -10.64
N ALA A 354 28.07 -16.91 -10.72
CA ALA A 354 26.92 -16.49 -11.52
C ALA A 354 26.40 -15.10 -11.12
N LEU A 355 26.39 -14.81 -9.82
CA LEU A 355 25.93 -13.53 -9.28
C LEU A 355 26.74 -12.34 -9.84
N GLU A 356 28.07 -12.47 -9.94
CA GLU A 356 28.95 -11.37 -10.37
C GLU A 356 28.61 -10.85 -11.78
N TYR A 357 28.17 -11.71 -12.69
CA TYR A 357 27.86 -11.35 -14.08
C TYR A 357 26.57 -10.54 -14.23
N ILE A 358 25.58 -10.75 -13.35
CA ILE A 358 24.24 -10.15 -13.49
C ILE A 358 23.99 -8.96 -12.56
N LEU A 359 24.88 -8.71 -11.59
CA LEU A 359 24.77 -7.56 -10.69
C LEU A 359 24.69 -6.24 -11.48
N GLY A 360 23.66 -5.44 -11.19
CA GLY A 360 23.40 -4.16 -11.85
C GLY A 360 22.84 -4.26 -13.28
N SER A 361 22.60 -5.46 -13.81
CA SER A 361 21.97 -5.65 -15.12
C SER A 361 20.44 -5.45 -15.06
N ASP A 362 19.86 -4.98 -16.16
CA ASP A 362 18.41 -4.80 -16.29
C ASP A 362 17.70 -6.15 -16.51
N VAL A 363 16.60 -6.35 -15.78
CA VAL A 363 15.77 -7.56 -15.85
C VAL A 363 14.63 -7.34 -16.85
N SER A 364 14.74 -7.97 -18.02
CA SER A 364 13.83 -7.73 -19.16
C SER A 364 12.89 -8.87 -19.52
N SER A 365 13.15 -10.11 -19.05
CA SER A 365 12.37 -11.31 -19.35
C SER A 365 12.06 -12.12 -18.09
N SER A 366 11.09 -13.03 -18.18
CA SER A 366 10.76 -14.00 -17.13
C SER A 366 11.91 -14.98 -16.81
N GLU A 367 12.74 -15.31 -17.80
CA GLU A 367 13.96 -16.11 -17.63
C GLU A 367 14.97 -15.39 -16.70
N ASN A 368 15.21 -14.09 -16.95
CA ASN A 368 16.06 -13.27 -16.08
C ASN A 368 15.52 -13.21 -14.64
N VAL A 369 14.19 -13.15 -14.48
CA VAL A 369 13.54 -13.17 -13.16
C VAL A 369 13.83 -14.50 -12.45
N SER A 370 13.70 -15.64 -13.15
CA SER A 370 14.03 -16.96 -12.59
C SER A 370 15.47 -17.01 -12.08
N THR A 371 16.42 -16.57 -12.91
CA THR A 371 17.86 -16.52 -12.59
C THR A 371 18.12 -15.62 -11.38
N CYS A 372 17.48 -14.44 -11.29
CA CYS A 372 17.58 -13.57 -10.13
C CYS A 372 17.04 -14.22 -8.85
N LEU A 373 15.90 -14.91 -8.93
CA LEU A 373 15.27 -15.55 -7.77
C LEU A 373 16.11 -16.72 -7.22
N GLU A 374 16.82 -17.45 -8.08
CA GLU A 374 17.73 -18.53 -7.68
C GLU A 374 19.03 -18.05 -7.00
N LEU A 375 19.40 -16.79 -7.23
CA LEU A 375 20.61 -16.15 -6.71
C LEU A 375 20.33 -15.14 -5.59
N LEU A 376 19.06 -14.85 -5.30
CA LEU A 376 18.65 -13.79 -4.37
C LEU A 376 19.20 -14.00 -2.95
N ASP A 377 19.27 -15.26 -2.49
CA ASP A 377 19.81 -15.62 -1.16
C ASP A 377 21.32 -15.35 -1.02
N LEU A 378 22.04 -15.19 -2.14
CA LEU A 378 23.48 -14.92 -2.17
C LEU A 378 23.81 -13.42 -2.30
N ASP A 379 22.80 -12.57 -2.55
CA ASP A 379 22.99 -11.13 -2.73
C ASP A 379 22.87 -10.36 -1.40
N ASP A 380 24.01 -10.19 -0.71
CA ASP A 380 24.09 -9.34 0.49
C ASP A 380 23.91 -7.84 0.20
N SER A 381 23.99 -7.40 -1.06
CA SER A 381 23.95 -5.98 -1.45
C SER A 381 22.53 -5.44 -1.65
N GLY A 382 21.55 -6.32 -1.84
CA GLY A 382 20.16 -5.96 -2.17
C GLY A 382 19.97 -5.39 -3.58
N SER A 383 20.98 -5.50 -4.45
CA SER A 383 20.93 -5.00 -5.82
C SER A 383 19.92 -5.78 -6.68
N LEU A 384 19.85 -7.10 -6.52
CA LEU A 384 18.90 -7.95 -7.24
C LEU A 384 17.45 -7.64 -6.83
N GLU A 385 17.21 -7.43 -5.54
CA GLU A 385 15.90 -6.98 -5.02
C GLU A 385 15.47 -5.65 -5.68
N GLY A 386 16.41 -4.70 -5.80
CA GLY A 386 16.18 -3.44 -6.51
C GLY A 386 15.84 -3.61 -7.99
N SER A 387 16.53 -4.52 -8.68
CA SER A 387 16.27 -4.83 -10.10
C SER A 387 14.92 -5.54 -10.31
N LEU A 388 14.57 -6.50 -9.46
CA LEU A 388 13.26 -7.18 -9.48
C LEU A 388 12.12 -6.18 -9.21
N ARG A 389 12.30 -5.23 -8.29
CA ARG A 389 11.30 -4.19 -8.04
C ARG A 389 11.08 -3.29 -9.25
N LYS A 390 12.16 -2.85 -9.92
CA LYS A 390 12.06 -2.10 -11.18
C LYS A 390 11.37 -2.91 -12.28
N HIS A 391 11.60 -4.22 -12.33
CA HIS A 391 10.91 -5.10 -13.27
C HIS A 391 9.40 -5.10 -13.00
N ILE A 392 8.97 -5.26 -11.74
CA ILE A 392 7.55 -5.21 -11.36
C ILE A 392 6.90 -3.88 -11.78
N ASP A 393 7.60 -2.75 -11.60
CA ASP A 393 7.06 -1.42 -11.93
C ASP A 393 6.94 -1.14 -13.44
N ASN A 394 7.88 -1.68 -14.23
CA ASN A 394 8.01 -1.36 -15.66
C ASN A 394 7.47 -2.45 -16.60
N SER A 395 7.36 -3.69 -16.13
CA SER A 395 6.94 -4.82 -16.94
C SER A 395 5.43 -4.80 -17.20
N GLN A 396 5.05 -5.17 -18.42
CA GLN A 396 3.66 -5.47 -18.79
C GLN A 396 3.40 -6.99 -18.76
N GLU A 397 4.43 -7.80 -18.51
CA GLU A 397 4.37 -9.25 -18.53
C GLU A 397 4.07 -9.78 -17.13
N GLU A 398 2.86 -10.31 -16.93
CA GLU A 398 2.40 -10.82 -15.63
C GLU A 398 3.18 -12.06 -15.19
N ASP A 399 3.67 -12.89 -16.12
CA ASP A 399 4.34 -14.16 -15.80
C ASP A 399 5.58 -13.97 -14.92
N GLY A 400 6.42 -12.96 -15.21
CA GLY A 400 7.57 -12.62 -14.36
C GLY A 400 7.17 -12.16 -12.96
N ILE A 401 6.10 -11.36 -12.85
CA ILE A 401 5.58 -10.88 -11.55
C ILE A 401 4.99 -12.06 -10.75
N LEU A 402 4.33 -13.01 -11.41
CA LEU A 402 3.80 -14.22 -10.80
C LEU A 402 4.90 -15.17 -10.31
N MET A 403 6.03 -15.27 -11.03
CA MET A 403 7.19 -16.03 -10.56
C MET A 403 7.71 -15.43 -9.25
N ILE A 404 7.85 -14.11 -9.17
CA ILE A 404 8.28 -13.40 -7.96
C ILE A 404 7.31 -13.64 -6.81
N LEU A 405 6.00 -13.57 -7.04
CA LEU A 405 4.98 -13.76 -6.01
C LEU A 405 5.05 -15.17 -5.37
N ASN A 406 5.27 -16.19 -6.20
CA ASN A 406 5.14 -17.60 -5.81
C ASN A 406 6.46 -18.23 -5.35
N HIS A 407 7.62 -17.67 -5.71
CA HIS A 407 8.92 -18.24 -5.37
C HIS A 407 9.22 -18.18 -3.87
N ASP A 408 9.93 -19.18 -3.34
CA ASP A 408 10.19 -19.31 -1.91
C ASP A 408 11.28 -18.34 -1.42
N CYS A 409 12.33 -18.12 -2.22
CA CYS A 409 13.40 -17.15 -1.91
C CYS A 409 12.96 -15.68 -1.95
N SER A 410 11.77 -15.38 -2.50
CA SER A 410 11.28 -14.00 -2.57
C SER A 410 11.08 -13.40 -1.19
N THR A 411 11.79 -12.29 -0.93
CA THR A 411 11.65 -11.51 0.32
C THR A 411 10.21 -11.02 0.50
N SER A 412 9.80 -10.81 1.75
CA SER A 412 8.47 -10.29 2.07
C SER A 412 8.17 -8.97 1.37
N SER A 413 9.18 -8.11 1.20
CA SER A 413 9.10 -6.79 0.56
C SER A 413 8.72 -6.89 -0.92
N ILE A 414 9.48 -7.65 -1.71
CA ILE A 414 9.21 -7.80 -3.15
C ILE A 414 7.90 -8.56 -3.37
N ARG A 415 7.62 -9.59 -2.55
CA ARG A 415 6.38 -10.38 -2.64
C ARG A 415 5.15 -9.49 -2.41
N LEU A 416 5.20 -8.58 -1.44
CA LEU A 416 4.16 -7.59 -1.20
C LEU A 416 3.99 -6.64 -2.39
N HIS A 417 5.10 -6.11 -2.91
CA HIS A 417 5.08 -5.20 -4.05
C HIS A 417 4.47 -5.86 -5.30
N ALA A 418 4.81 -7.12 -5.56
CA ALA A 418 4.21 -7.93 -6.62
C ALA A 418 2.70 -8.16 -6.40
N ALA A 419 2.30 -8.50 -5.16
CA ALA A 419 0.90 -8.71 -4.81
C ALA A 419 0.05 -7.45 -5.00
N SER A 420 0.52 -6.28 -4.54
CA SER A 420 -0.17 -4.99 -4.68
C SER A 420 -0.32 -4.54 -6.14
N MET A 421 0.69 -4.80 -6.97
CA MET A 421 0.60 -4.52 -8.40
C MET A 421 -0.43 -5.42 -9.10
N LEU A 422 -0.39 -6.73 -8.81
CA LEU A 422 -1.33 -7.69 -9.40
C LEU A 422 -2.76 -7.49 -8.89
N SER A 423 -2.96 -7.05 -7.64
CA SER A 423 -4.29 -6.77 -7.08
C SER A 423 -4.95 -5.53 -7.69
N SER A 424 -4.16 -4.62 -8.25
CA SER A 424 -4.66 -3.43 -8.96
C SER A 424 -5.14 -3.74 -10.39
N GLY A 425 -4.77 -4.90 -10.93
CA GLY A 425 -5.25 -5.42 -12.22
C GLY A 425 -6.47 -6.34 -12.09
N ASP A 426 -7.08 -6.70 -13.22
CA ASP A 426 -8.28 -7.56 -13.28
C ASP A 426 -7.90 -9.06 -13.19
N SER A 427 -7.17 -9.45 -12.13
CA SER A 427 -6.50 -10.76 -12.02
C SER A 427 -7.21 -11.76 -11.10
N ILE A 428 -8.49 -12.02 -11.38
CA ILE A 428 -9.27 -13.10 -10.72
C ILE A 428 -8.53 -14.46 -10.77
N ARG A 429 -7.75 -14.70 -11.84
CA ARG A 429 -7.01 -15.96 -12.06
C ARG A 429 -5.89 -16.22 -11.05
N HIS A 430 -5.34 -15.17 -10.43
CA HIS A 430 -4.16 -15.25 -9.56
C HIS A 430 -4.47 -14.90 -8.10
N MET A 431 -5.76 -14.76 -7.77
CA MET A 431 -6.22 -14.30 -6.47
C MET A 431 -5.74 -15.16 -5.30
N ASP A 432 -5.62 -16.48 -5.48
CA ASP A 432 -5.07 -17.38 -4.46
C ASP A 432 -3.64 -17.01 -4.07
N GLY A 433 -2.78 -16.73 -5.07
CA GLY A 433 -1.39 -16.33 -4.85
C GLY A 433 -1.30 -14.95 -4.18
N ILE A 434 -2.13 -14.00 -4.62
CA ILE A 434 -2.20 -12.64 -4.04
C ILE A 434 -2.61 -12.70 -2.57
N LEU A 435 -3.73 -13.38 -2.26
CA LEU A 435 -4.20 -13.55 -0.88
C LEU A 435 -3.17 -14.30 -0.03
N SER A 436 -2.48 -15.28 -0.62
CA SER A 436 -1.44 -16.05 0.09
C SER A 436 -0.23 -15.17 0.43
N ALA A 437 0.17 -14.27 -0.48
CA ALA A 437 1.24 -13.31 -0.23
C ALA A 437 0.88 -12.31 0.89
N PHE A 438 -0.31 -11.70 0.84
CA PHE A 438 -0.78 -10.81 1.91
C PHE A 438 -0.86 -11.53 3.27
N THR A 439 -1.35 -12.78 3.26
CA THR A 439 -1.38 -13.61 4.48
C THR A 439 0.04 -13.89 5.01
N ARG A 440 0.96 -14.41 4.19
CA ARG A 440 2.34 -14.73 4.63
C ARG A 440 3.11 -13.52 5.16
N THR A 441 2.84 -12.35 4.61
CA THR A 441 3.48 -11.09 5.00
C THR A 441 2.75 -10.36 6.13
N ALA A 442 1.63 -10.92 6.62
CA ALA A 442 0.75 -10.32 7.62
C ALA A 442 0.28 -8.89 7.24
N GLU A 443 0.17 -8.60 5.95
CA GLU A 443 -0.40 -7.36 5.44
C GLU A 443 -1.92 -7.53 5.36
N ILE A 444 -2.60 -7.03 6.39
CA ILE A 444 -4.03 -7.30 6.59
C ILE A 444 -4.91 -6.31 5.83
N GLY A 445 -4.41 -5.11 5.54
CA GLY A 445 -5.12 -4.07 4.78
C GLY A 445 -5.46 -4.54 3.37
N GLY A 446 -4.45 -4.95 2.60
CA GLY A 446 -4.61 -5.52 1.26
C GLY A 446 -5.38 -6.83 1.26
N LEU A 447 -5.16 -7.71 2.25
CA LEU A 447 -5.98 -8.92 2.42
C LEU A 447 -7.47 -8.59 2.55
N ALA A 448 -7.81 -7.62 3.40
CA ALA A 448 -9.18 -7.19 3.62
C ALA A 448 -9.79 -6.52 2.38
N GLU A 449 -9.04 -5.67 1.68
CA GLU A 449 -9.51 -5.01 0.45
C GLU A 449 -9.90 -6.02 -0.63
N CYS A 450 -9.07 -7.04 -0.88
CA CYS A 450 -9.41 -8.09 -1.83
C CYS A 450 -10.67 -8.86 -1.42
N LEU A 451 -10.79 -9.25 -0.15
CA LEU A 451 -11.91 -10.05 0.36
C LEU A 451 -13.26 -9.29 0.36
N ILE A 452 -13.22 -7.97 0.56
CA ILE A 452 -14.39 -7.09 0.48
C ILE A 452 -14.78 -6.83 -0.99
N GLY A 453 -13.79 -6.69 -1.88
CA GLY A 453 -14.01 -6.42 -3.29
C GLY A 453 -14.83 -7.51 -4.01
N ASP A 454 -14.68 -8.77 -3.61
CA ASP A 454 -15.50 -9.89 -4.11
C ASP A 454 -15.97 -10.82 -2.98
N ARG A 455 -17.29 -10.80 -2.76
CA ARG A 455 -17.98 -11.65 -1.78
C ARG A 455 -17.74 -13.16 -1.99
N SER A 456 -17.43 -13.59 -3.21
CA SER A 456 -17.11 -14.99 -3.51
C SER A 456 -15.82 -15.46 -2.83
N LEU A 457 -14.86 -14.56 -2.61
CA LEU A 457 -13.58 -14.86 -1.97
C LEU A 457 -13.73 -15.14 -0.48
N SER A 458 -14.59 -14.40 0.21
CA SER A 458 -14.92 -14.65 1.62
C SER A 458 -15.54 -16.04 1.84
N ARG A 459 -16.20 -16.60 0.81
CA ARG A 459 -16.73 -17.97 0.81
C ARG A 459 -15.66 -19.02 0.50
N ALA A 460 -14.73 -18.71 -0.41
CA ALA A 460 -13.65 -19.63 -0.80
C ALA A 460 -12.55 -19.72 0.26
N TYR A 461 -12.23 -18.60 0.93
CA TYR A 461 -11.15 -18.46 1.92
C TYR A 461 -11.68 -17.96 3.28
N PRO A 462 -12.59 -18.70 3.93
CA PRO A 462 -13.27 -18.20 5.12
C PRO A 462 -12.30 -17.93 6.28
N PHE A 463 -11.27 -18.76 6.50
CA PHE A 463 -10.29 -18.51 7.57
C PHE A 463 -9.52 -17.20 7.37
N ARG A 464 -9.12 -16.87 6.13
CA ARG A 464 -8.44 -15.59 5.83
C ARG A 464 -9.36 -14.39 6.04
N ALA A 465 -10.65 -14.53 5.74
CA ALA A 465 -11.64 -13.51 6.07
C ALA A 465 -11.82 -13.32 7.58
N MET A 466 -11.75 -14.39 8.37
CA MET A 466 -11.74 -14.27 9.84
C MET A 466 -10.45 -13.59 10.35
N VAL A 467 -9.28 -13.90 9.76
CA VAL A 467 -8.03 -13.20 10.07
C VAL A 467 -8.16 -11.71 9.78
N ALA A 468 -8.66 -11.34 8.59
CA ALA A 468 -8.89 -9.96 8.23
C ALA A 468 -9.83 -9.26 9.22
N TRP A 469 -10.93 -9.92 9.62
CA TRP A 469 -11.85 -9.38 10.61
C TRP A 469 -11.21 -9.12 11.98
N HIS A 470 -10.39 -10.06 12.49
CA HIS A 470 -9.80 -9.93 13.83
C HIS A 470 -8.57 -9.03 13.87
N LEU A 471 -7.80 -8.95 12.77
CA LEU A 471 -6.48 -8.32 12.78
C LEU A 471 -6.41 -6.98 12.05
N ILE A 472 -7.41 -6.59 11.24
CA ILE A 472 -7.36 -5.32 10.53
C ILE A 472 -7.22 -4.17 11.53
N SER A 473 -6.24 -3.30 11.29
CA SER A 473 -6.06 -2.13 12.13
C SER A 473 -7.25 -1.19 11.99
N ALA A 474 -7.55 -0.44 13.05
CA ALA A 474 -8.64 0.50 13.03
C ALA A 474 -8.44 1.55 11.93
N ASN A 475 -7.21 2.02 11.72
CA ASN A 475 -6.88 3.04 10.71
C ASN A 475 -7.16 2.55 9.28
N GLU A 476 -6.81 1.32 8.94
CA GLU A 476 -7.02 0.75 7.60
C GLU A 476 -8.50 0.40 7.31
N SER A 477 -9.30 0.27 8.36
CA SER A 477 -10.70 -0.13 8.30
C SER A 477 -11.69 1.04 8.16
N VAL A 478 -11.22 2.29 8.24
CA VAL A 478 -12.07 3.49 8.18
C VAL A 478 -12.93 3.45 6.91
N GLY A 479 -14.26 3.55 7.09
CA GLY A 479 -15.23 3.48 5.98
C GLY A 479 -15.51 2.07 5.41
N LYS A 480 -14.88 1.01 5.92
CA LYS A 480 -15.00 -0.38 5.40
C LYS A 480 -15.72 -1.35 6.34
N LEU A 481 -16.15 -0.89 7.52
CA LEU A 481 -16.67 -1.76 8.60
C LEU A 481 -17.89 -2.61 8.21
N GLN A 482 -18.90 -2.03 7.55
CA GLN A 482 -20.09 -2.78 7.14
C GLN A 482 -19.73 -3.91 6.17
N ALA A 483 -18.83 -3.62 5.22
CA ALA A 483 -18.39 -4.61 4.25
C ALA A 483 -17.55 -5.75 4.89
N LEU A 484 -16.73 -5.43 5.91
CA LEU A 484 -16.04 -6.42 6.72
C LEU A 484 -17.00 -7.34 7.50
N GLU A 485 -18.08 -6.78 8.06
CA GLU A 485 -19.11 -7.57 8.73
C GLU A 485 -19.82 -8.53 7.78
N GLU A 486 -20.15 -8.07 6.56
CA GLU A 486 -20.75 -8.92 5.52
C GLU A 486 -19.79 -10.03 5.05
N ALA A 487 -18.51 -9.71 4.91
CA ALA A 487 -17.46 -10.68 4.61
C ALA A 487 -17.36 -11.74 5.71
N ARG A 488 -17.33 -11.34 6.99
CA ARG A 488 -17.35 -12.25 8.15
C ARG A 488 -18.59 -13.15 8.15
N LYS A 489 -19.79 -12.60 7.95
CA LYS A 489 -21.03 -13.38 7.88
C LYS A 489 -20.94 -14.45 6.79
N THR A 490 -20.42 -14.08 5.61
CA THR A 490 -20.26 -14.99 4.48
C THR A 490 -19.24 -16.10 4.79
N ALA A 491 -18.14 -15.75 5.46
CA ALA A 491 -17.11 -16.69 5.90
C ALA A 491 -17.63 -17.71 6.92
N LEU A 492 -18.34 -17.25 7.97
CA LEU A 492 -18.92 -18.11 9.01
C LEU A 492 -19.89 -19.16 8.45
N ILE A 493 -20.68 -18.81 7.43
CA ILE A 493 -21.60 -19.75 6.77
C ILE A 493 -20.85 -20.84 5.99
N SER A 494 -19.65 -20.52 5.50
CA SER A 494 -18.90 -21.35 4.55
C SER A 494 -17.79 -22.18 5.20
N ILE A 495 -17.47 -21.91 6.47
CA ILE A 495 -16.30 -22.46 7.16
C ILE A 495 -16.33 -23.99 7.32
N GLU A 496 -17.51 -24.61 7.48
CA GLU A 496 -17.66 -26.08 7.56
C GLU A 496 -17.34 -26.80 6.24
N LEU A 497 -17.50 -26.09 5.12
CA LEU A 497 -17.27 -26.61 3.77
C LEU A 497 -15.89 -26.22 3.24
N ALA A 498 -15.15 -25.43 4.01
CA ALA A 498 -13.81 -24.97 3.65
C ALA A 498 -12.85 -26.15 3.63
N LYS A 499 -11.93 -26.13 2.67
CA LYS A 499 -10.72 -26.95 2.76
C LYS A 499 -9.79 -26.33 3.80
N GLU A 500 -8.90 -27.13 4.37
CA GLU A 500 -7.80 -26.62 5.18
C GLU A 500 -7.03 -25.54 4.41
N ASP A 501 -6.75 -24.41 5.07
CA ASP A 501 -5.98 -23.32 4.47
C ASP A 501 -4.52 -23.74 4.40
N SER A 502 -3.92 -23.66 3.20
CA SER A 502 -2.54 -24.10 2.96
C SER A 502 -1.48 -23.11 3.47
N VAL A 503 -1.88 -21.90 3.86
CA VAL A 503 -0.97 -20.82 4.25
C VAL A 503 -1.01 -20.55 5.75
N LEU A 504 -2.19 -20.62 6.36
CA LEU A 504 -2.33 -20.41 7.81
C LEU A 504 -1.81 -21.62 8.61
N SER A 505 -1.10 -21.36 9.69
CA SER A 505 -0.65 -22.42 10.61
C SER A 505 -1.83 -23.05 11.37
N GLU A 506 -1.65 -24.28 11.84
CA GLU A 506 -2.64 -24.96 12.69
C GLU A 506 -2.93 -24.16 13.97
N VAL A 507 -1.92 -23.44 14.50
CA VAL A 507 -2.07 -22.53 15.65
C VAL A 507 -2.99 -21.36 15.30
N SER A 508 -2.80 -20.74 14.13
CA SER A 508 -3.64 -19.63 13.66
C SER A 508 -5.10 -20.08 13.50
N ILE A 509 -5.33 -21.25 12.91
CA ILE A 509 -6.66 -21.84 12.77
C ILE A 509 -7.27 -22.12 14.16
N GLY A 510 -6.49 -22.67 15.10
CA GLY A 510 -6.93 -22.89 16.47
C GLY A 510 -7.32 -21.60 17.21
N LEU A 511 -6.55 -20.51 17.03
CA LEU A 511 -6.85 -19.21 17.63
C LEU A 511 -8.10 -18.56 17.05
N ILE A 512 -8.28 -18.58 15.72
CA ILE A 512 -9.52 -18.13 15.06
C ILE A 512 -10.70 -18.93 15.60
N SER A 513 -10.51 -20.25 15.72
CA SER A 513 -11.55 -21.14 16.23
C SER A 513 -11.96 -20.78 17.65
N LEU A 514 -10.98 -20.44 18.50
CA LEU A 514 -11.24 -19.98 19.87
C LEU A 514 -11.97 -18.62 19.91
N LEU A 515 -11.57 -17.66 19.07
CA LEU A 515 -12.18 -16.33 19.01
C LEU A 515 -13.65 -16.38 18.57
N ASP A 516 -13.97 -17.17 17.54
CA ASP A 516 -15.31 -17.27 16.97
C ASP A 516 -16.15 -18.43 17.52
N GLY A 517 -15.59 -19.25 18.42
CA GLY A 517 -16.28 -20.40 19.02
C GLY A 517 -16.51 -21.56 18.05
N ILE A 518 -15.64 -21.71 17.06
CA ILE A 518 -15.65 -22.83 16.09
C ILE A 518 -15.00 -24.05 16.78
N PRO A 519 -15.56 -25.26 16.67
CA PRO A 519 -14.93 -26.46 17.20
C PRO A 519 -13.66 -26.77 16.40
N GLY A 520 -12.52 -26.87 17.09
CA GLY A 520 -11.22 -27.16 16.49
C GLY A 520 -10.27 -27.82 17.49
N ASP A 521 -9.17 -28.38 16.99
CA ASP A 521 -8.11 -28.90 17.86
C ASP A 521 -7.32 -27.73 18.46
N MET A 522 -7.31 -27.66 19.79
CA MET A 522 -6.60 -26.63 20.54
C MET A 522 -5.18 -27.07 20.94
N SER A 523 -4.80 -28.33 20.71
CA SER A 523 -3.48 -28.86 21.05
C SER A 523 -2.34 -28.00 20.47
N PRO A 524 -2.39 -27.57 19.19
CA PRO A 524 -1.35 -26.69 18.62
C PRO A 524 -1.19 -25.35 19.37
N VAL A 525 -2.30 -24.79 19.87
CA VAL A 525 -2.30 -23.54 20.64
C VAL A 525 -1.65 -23.75 22.01
N TYR A 526 -1.95 -24.87 22.68
CA TYR A 526 -1.34 -25.21 23.96
C TYR A 526 0.16 -25.49 23.86
N ASP A 527 0.60 -26.13 22.77
CA ASP A 527 2.01 -26.48 22.57
C ASP A 527 2.93 -25.26 22.40
N ARG A 528 2.37 -24.10 22.02
CA ARG A 528 3.12 -22.83 21.93
C ARG A 528 3.26 -22.11 23.28
N LEU A 529 2.43 -22.42 24.27
CA LEU A 529 2.40 -21.73 25.55
C LEU A 529 3.24 -22.47 26.60
N ASP A 530 3.81 -21.71 27.54
CA ASP A 530 4.47 -22.33 28.69
C ASP A 530 3.42 -22.95 29.65
N SER A 531 3.89 -23.66 30.68
CA SER A 531 3.00 -24.30 31.66
C SER A 531 2.07 -23.32 32.38
N LYS A 532 2.48 -22.05 32.54
CA LYS A 532 1.68 -21.01 33.19
C LYS A 532 0.63 -20.44 32.24
N GLY A 533 1.01 -20.15 30.99
CA GLY A 533 0.12 -19.69 29.92
C GLY A 533 -0.95 -20.73 29.59
N SER A 534 -0.56 -22.01 29.48
CA SER A 534 -1.51 -23.12 29.30
C SER A 534 -2.53 -23.22 30.43
N ARG A 535 -2.06 -23.07 31.68
CA ARG A 535 -2.95 -23.05 32.86
C ARG A 535 -3.85 -21.83 32.86
N ALA A 536 -3.32 -20.65 32.54
CA ALA A 536 -4.06 -19.40 32.47
C ALA A 536 -5.16 -19.46 31.39
N LEU A 537 -4.83 -19.95 30.20
CA LEU A 537 -5.80 -20.18 29.13
C LEU A 537 -6.87 -21.18 29.57
N ASN A 538 -6.50 -22.26 30.26
CA ASN A 538 -7.48 -23.20 30.79
C ASN A 538 -8.37 -22.58 31.89
N GLU A 539 -7.83 -21.73 32.76
CA GLU A 539 -8.61 -21.01 33.78
C GLU A 539 -9.60 -20.02 33.12
N VAL A 540 -9.17 -19.31 32.08
CA VAL A 540 -10.03 -18.44 31.25
C VAL A 540 -11.14 -19.28 30.62
N ARG A 541 -10.79 -20.41 30.02
CA ARG A 541 -11.77 -21.34 29.44
C ARG A 541 -12.75 -21.82 30.51
N VAL A 542 -12.29 -22.31 31.66
CA VAL A 542 -13.18 -22.76 32.74
C VAL A 542 -14.09 -21.62 33.22
N ALA A 543 -13.58 -20.40 33.37
CA ALA A 543 -14.39 -19.24 33.77
C ALA A 543 -15.52 -18.95 32.78
N LEU A 544 -15.26 -19.12 31.47
CA LEU A 544 -16.22 -18.89 30.39
C LEU A 544 -17.05 -20.14 30.02
N SER A 545 -16.79 -21.29 30.66
CA SER A 545 -17.51 -22.55 30.46
C SER A 545 -18.92 -22.53 31.09
N PRO A 546 -19.80 -23.53 30.83
CA PRO A 546 -21.19 -23.49 31.29
C PRO A 546 -21.36 -23.59 32.81
N LYS A 547 -20.32 -24.07 33.52
CA LYS A 547 -20.25 -24.12 34.99
C LYS A 547 -19.36 -23.02 35.57
N GLY A 548 -18.78 -22.20 34.70
CA GLY A 548 -17.95 -21.06 35.06
C GLY A 548 -18.76 -19.91 35.63
N ASN A 549 -18.09 -18.98 36.28
CA ASN A 549 -18.71 -17.77 36.83
C ASN A 549 -18.67 -16.59 35.85
N GLU A 550 -18.24 -16.81 34.61
CA GLU A 550 -18.12 -15.85 33.51
C GLU A 550 -17.18 -14.66 33.79
N VAL A 551 -16.45 -14.70 34.92
CA VAL A 551 -15.51 -13.67 35.34
C VAL A 551 -14.09 -14.18 35.18
N VAL A 552 -13.37 -13.62 34.21
CA VAL A 552 -11.94 -13.90 34.02
C VAL A 552 -11.11 -13.04 34.98
N ARG A 553 -10.20 -13.69 35.71
CA ARG A 553 -9.30 -13.01 36.65
C ARG A 553 -8.21 -12.25 35.89
N GLU A 554 -7.91 -11.04 36.34
CA GLU A 554 -6.83 -10.20 35.81
C GLU A 554 -5.48 -10.93 35.77
N SER A 555 -5.14 -11.61 36.88
CA SER A 555 -3.91 -12.37 36.98
C SER A 555 -3.80 -13.52 35.98
N SER A 556 -4.93 -14.10 35.55
CA SER A 556 -4.94 -15.12 34.50
C SER A 556 -4.71 -14.49 33.12
N ILE A 557 -5.29 -13.31 32.84
CA ILE A 557 -5.06 -12.57 31.59
C ILE A 557 -3.58 -12.13 31.50
N GLU A 558 -3.03 -11.56 32.57
CA GLU A 558 -1.62 -11.14 32.63
C GLU A 558 -0.65 -12.31 32.47
N ALA A 559 -0.95 -13.46 33.08
CA ALA A 559 -0.13 -14.66 32.96
C ALA A 559 -0.15 -15.22 31.53
N LEU A 560 -1.30 -15.14 30.85
CA LEU A 560 -1.42 -15.50 29.44
C LEU A 560 -0.60 -14.56 28.55
N GLY A 561 -0.74 -13.23 28.72
CA GLY A 561 0.02 -12.23 27.97
C GLY A 561 1.53 -12.43 28.08
N LYS A 562 2.06 -12.61 29.30
CA LYS A 562 3.49 -12.88 29.53
C LYS A 562 3.98 -14.18 28.88
N SER A 563 3.13 -15.20 28.81
CA SER A 563 3.48 -16.45 28.12
C SER A 563 3.48 -16.27 26.59
N VAL A 564 2.59 -15.47 26.04
CA VAL A 564 2.54 -15.14 24.61
C VAL A 564 3.78 -14.34 24.21
N ASP A 565 4.18 -13.36 25.02
CA ASP A 565 5.37 -12.55 24.77
C ASP A 565 6.64 -13.41 24.65
N ALA A 566 6.76 -14.42 25.52
CA ALA A 566 7.89 -15.34 25.55
C ALA A 566 7.82 -16.47 24.50
N ALA A 567 6.69 -16.65 23.82
CA ALA A 567 6.50 -17.73 22.86
C ALA A 567 7.12 -17.42 21.49
N HIS A 568 7.63 -18.46 20.83
CA HIS A 568 8.06 -18.40 19.43
C HIS A 568 6.84 -18.52 18.52
N LEU A 569 6.39 -17.38 18.01
CA LEU A 569 5.18 -17.22 17.19
C LEU A 569 5.54 -16.52 15.88
N ASP A 570 4.87 -16.88 14.79
CA ASP A 570 4.90 -16.08 13.56
C ASP A 570 4.10 -14.76 13.71
N ALA A 571 4.14 -13.92 12.68
CA ALA A 571 3.49 -12.61 12.72
C ALA A 571 1.96 -12.68 12.86
N ILE A 572 1.29 -13.65 12.22
CA ILE A 572 -0.17 -13.83 12.32
C ILE A 572 -0.53 -14.45 13.67
N GLU A 573 0.17 -15.51 14.07
CA GLU A 573 -0.01 -16.21 15.35
C GLU A 573 0.09 -15.21 16.52
N ARG A 574 1.12 -14.36 16.52
CA ARG A 574 1.32 -13.32 17.54
C ARG A 574 0.15 -12.34 17.59
N ARG A 575 -0.25 -11.78 16.44
CA ARG A 575 -1.36 -10.82 16.36
C ARG A 575 -2.70 -11.46 16.75
N LEU A 576 -2.94 -12.73 16.43
CA LEU A 576 -4.15 -13.46 16.84
C LEU A 576 -4.18 -13.71 18.35
N PHE A 577 -3.04 -14.05 18.97
CA PHE A 577 -2.93 -14.14 20.43
C PHE A 577 -3.15 -12.79 21.11
N GLU A 578 -2.59 -11.71 20.57
CA GLU A 578 -2.81 -10.35 21.06
C GLU A 578 -4.29 -9.94 20.92
N ALA A 579 -4.95 -10.29 19.81
CA ALA A 579 -6.39 -10.10 19.62
C ALA A 579 -7.22 -10.90 20.64
N LEU A 580 -6.80 -12.12 20.97
CA LEU A 580 -7.40 -12.93 22.03
C LEU A 580 -7.26 -12.27 23.41
N VAL A 581 -6.05 -11.84 23.78
CA VAL A 581 -5.81 -11.14 25.04
C VAL A 581 -6.64 -9.85 25.12
N SER A 582 -6.67 -9.08 24.04
CA SER A 582 -7.48 -7.85 23.92
C SER A 582 -8.96 -8.13 24.13
N ALA A 583 -9.50 -9.18 23.50
CA ALA A 583 -10.89 -9.60 23.70
C ALA A 583 -11.18 -9.95 25.17
N LEU A 584 -10.27 -10.65 25.86
CA LEU A 584 -10.44 -10.98 27.28
C LEU A 584 -10.40 -9.74 28.18
N VAL A 585 -9.54 -8.77 27.88
CA VAL A 585 -9.48 -7.49 28.61
C VAL A 585 -10.75 -6.68 28.38
N LEU A 586 -11.26 -6.61 27.14
CA LEU A 586 -12.52 -5.95 26.82
C LEU A 586 -13.71 -6.59 27.56
N ASN A 587 -13.77 -7.92 27.59
CA ASN A 587 -14.80 -8.66 28.31
C ASN A 587 -14.77 -8.34 29.82
N ARG A 588 -13.57 -8.29 30.40
CA ARG A 588 -13.37 -7.89 31.81
C ARG A 588 -13.80 -6.45 32.05
N ALA A 589 -13.38 -5.51 31.19
CA ALA A 589 -13.74 -4.11 31.29
C ALA A 589 -15.27 -3.92 31.23
N ALA A 590 -15.95 -4.61 30.31
CA ALA A 590 -17.41 -4.60 30.22
C ALA A 590 -18.06 -5.06 31.52
N LEU A 591 -17.61 -6.18 32.10
CA LEU A 591 -18.13 -6.68 33.38
C LEU A 591 -17.87 -5.71 34.54
N ASP A 592 -16.69 -5.12 34.60
CA ASP A 592 -16.30 -4.18 35.66
C ASP A 592 -17.12 -2.87 35.59
N LEU A 593 -17.36 -2.35 34.38
CA LEU A 593 -18.27 -1.22 34.15
C LEU A 593 -19.73 -1.55 34.54
N GLN A 594 -20.16 -2.78 34.32
CA GLN A 594 -21.51 -3.23 34.68
C GLN A 594 -21.72 -3.42 36.17
N ILE A 595 -20.72 -3.95 36.88
CA ILE A 595 -20.73 -4.03 38.34
C ILE A 595 -20.77 -2.61 38.93
N GLY A 596 -19.96 -1.71 38.38
CA GLY A 596 -20.05 -0.29 38.66
C GLY A 596 -19.45 0.14 40.00
N GLU A 597 -18.71 -0.73 40.69
CA GLU A 597 -17.90 -0.31 41.83
C GLU A 597 -16.84 0.70 41.34
N LEU A 598 -16.72 1.87 41.99
CA LEU A 598 -15.85 2.96 41.53
C LEU A 598 -14.41 2.49 41.23
N ALA A 599 -13.83 1.65 42.09
CA ALA A 599 -12.48 1.12 41.88
C ALA A 599 -12.37 0.20 40.65
N ARG A 600 -13.43 -0.55 40.33
CA ARG A 600 -13.47 -1.42 39.14
C ARG A 600 -13.72 -0.61 37.87
N GLU A 601 -14.57 0.41 37.96
CA GLU A 601 -14.82 1.34 36.86
C GLU A 601 -13.53 2.06 36.45
N GLU A 602 -12.73 2.54 37.41
CA GLU A 602 -11.42 3.15 37.15
C GLU A 602 -10.42 2.16 36.53
N SER A 603 -10.39 0.91 37.00
CA SER A 603 -9.56 -0.17 36.44
C SER A 603 -9.96 -0.53 35.01
N ALA A 604 -11.26 -0.63 34.74
CA ALA A 604 -11.81 -0.86 33.41
C ALA A 604 -11.43 0.28 32.45
N LEU A 605 -11.59 1.53 32.87
CA LEU A 605 -11.21 2.69 32.07
C LEU A 605 -9.71 2.69 31.76
N THR A 606 -8.86 2.42 32.76
CA THR A 606 -7.40 2.34 32.55
C THR A 606 -7.03 1.27 31.52
N SER A 607 -7.70 0.12 31.57
CA SER A 607 -7.49 -0.99 30.62
C SER A 607 -7.93 -0.60 29.20
N LEU A 608 -9.07 0.08 29.07
CA LEU A 608 -9.58 0.56 27.79
C LEU A 608 -8.68 1.65 27.18
N GLU A 609 -8.19 2.60 27.98
CA GLU A 609 -7.22 3.61 27.53
C GLU A 609 -5.95 2.95 26.98
N SER A 610 -5.40 1.96 27.69
CA SER A 610 -4.20 1.25 27.26
C SER A 610 -4.41 0.49 25.95
N LEU A 611 -5.55 -0.18 25.77
CA LEU A 611 -5.85 -0.94 24.56
C LEU A 611 -6.04 -0.04 23.34
N VAL A 612 -6.73 1.10 23.51
CA VAL A 612 -7.04 2.00 22.39
C VAL A 612 -5.85 2.87 22.01
N SER A 613 -4.91 3.10 22.94
CA SER A 613 -3.69 3.88 22.66
C SER A 613 -2.66 3.14 21.80
N ASP A 614 -2.86 1.85 21.52
CA ASP A 614 -1.96 1.08 20.65
C ASP A 614 -2.09 1.53 19.19
N GLU A 615 -0.96 1.84 18.53
CA GLU A 615 -0.96 2.25 17.11
C GLU A 615 -1.55 1.18 16.18
N SER A 616 -1.43 -0.09 16.57
CA SER A 616 -1.94 -1.25 15.84
C SER A 616 -3.31 -1.72 16.30
N VAL A 617 -4.02 -0.91 17.10
CA VAL A 617 -5.34 -1.25 17.65
C VAL A 617 -6.27 -1.77 16.57
N SER A 618 -6.87 -2.94 16.80
CA SER A 618 -7.80 -3.54 15.85
C SER A 618 -9.10 -2.72 15.76
N MET A 619 -9.74 -2.73 14.59
CA MET A 619 -11.05 -2.07 14.45
C MET A 619 -12.10 -2.64 15.42
N ARG A 620 -12.02 -3.94 15.70
CA ARG A 620 -12.90 -4.61 16.65
C ARG A 620 -12.79 -4.01 18.04
N THR A 621 -11.57 -3.72 18.51
CA THR A 621 -11.33 -3.07 19.81
C THR A 621 -11.94 -1.67 19.86
N VAL A 622 -11.70 -0.85 18.83
CA VAL A 622 -12.26 0.51 18.72
C VAL A 622 -13.79 0.48 18.72
N LYS A 623 -14.39 -0.43 17.95
CA LYS A 623 -15.85 -0.61 17.90
C LYS A 623 -16.40 -0.99 19.27
N PHE A 624 -15.84 -2.03 19.90
CA PHE A 624 -16.30 -2.50 21.20
C PHE A 624 -16.18 -1.43 22.28
N ALA A 625 -15.04 -0.71 22.33
CA ALA A 625 -14.85 0.40 23.25
C ALA A 625 -15.87 1.52 23.00
N SER A 626 -16.18 1.83 21.74
CA SER A 626 -17.21 2.81 21.36
C SER A 626 -18.60 2.37 21.83
N ASP A 627 -18.93 1.08 21.70
CA ASP A 627 -20.19 0.52 22.17
C ASP A 627 -20.30 0.60 23.71
N LEU A 628 -19.20 0.34 24.45
CA LEU A 628 -19.15 0.52 25.90
C LEU A 628 -19.33 2.00 26.32
N VAL A 629 -18.72 2.94 25.58
CA VAL A 629 -18.93 4.39 25.80
C VAL A 629 -20.39 4.77 25.58
N PHE A 630 -21.00 4.24 24.51
CA PHE A 630 -22.41 4.52 24.21
C PHE A 630 -23.35 3.99 25.30
N GLU A 631 -23.12 2.78 25.81
CA GLU A 631 -23.95 2.13 26.83
C GLU A 631 -23.71 2.72 28.22
N HIS A 632 -22.45 2.76 28.69
CA HIS A 632 -22.10 3.13 30.06
C HIS A 632 -21.85 4.62 30.27
N ARG A 633 -21.78 5.43 29.19
CA ARG A 633 -21.47 6.86 29.24
C ARG A 633 -20.11 7.17 29.88
N VAL A 634 -19.14 6.29 29.62
CA VAL A 634 -17.77 6.45 30.11
C VAL A 634 -16.94 7.24 29.11
N GLY A 635 -16.00 8.06 29.61
CA GLY A 635 -15.12 8.85 28.74
C GLY A 635 -13.74 8.21 28.61
N ILE A 636 -13.30 7.94 27.37
CA ILE A 636 -12.01 7.35 26.99
C ILE A 636 -11.24 8.33 26.09
N GLU A 637 -10.12 8.88 26.56
CA GLU A 637 -9.34 9.93 25.89
C GLU A 637 -8.58 9.43 24.66
N ALA A 638 -8.01 8.22 24.73
CA ALA A 638 -7.36 7.59 23.59
C ALA A 638 -8.33 7.38 22.42
N LEU A 639 -9.58 7.05 22.71
CA LEU A 639 -10.61 6.84 21.69
C LEU A 639 -11.03 8.14 21.01
N ASP A 640 -11.15 9.24 21.75
CA ASP A 640 -11.40 10.58 21.19
C ASP A 640 -10.25 11.04 20.30
N SER A 641 -9.00 10.81 20.74
CA SER A 641 -7.81 11.11 19.96
C SER A 641 -7.78 10.32 18.66
N TRP A 642 -8.05 9.01 18.73
CA TRP A 642 -8.11 8.13 17.56
C TRP A 642 -9.16 8.59 16.55
N TYR A 643 -10.39 8.89 16.99
CA TYR A 643 -11.44 9.39 16.11
C TYR A 643 -11.11 10.78 15.55
N ASN A 644 -10.49 11.66 16.33
CA ASN A 644 -10.13 12.99 15.85
C ASN A 644 -9.10 12.94 14.70
N GLU A 645 -8.23 11.93 14.68
CA GLU A 645 -7.24 11.71 13.62
C GLU A 645 -7.82 10.94 12.41
N ASN A 646 -8.67 9.94 12.64
CA ASN A 646 -9.09 8.97 11.62
C ASN A 646 -10.52 9.18 11.09
N ASP A 647 -11.47 9.61 11.92
CA ASP A 647 -12.87 9.85 11.54
C ASP A 647 -13.51 10.97 12.37
N ARG A 648 -13.06 12.21 12.13
CA ARG A 648 -13.46 13.37 12.94
C ARG A 648 -14.95 13.72 12.80
N SER A 649 -15.54 13.45 11.65
CA SER A 649 -16.96 13.73 11.36
C SER A 649 -17.89 12.61 11.77
N GLY A 650 -17.35 11.43 12.12
CA GLY A 650 -18.13 10.26 12.50
C GLY A 650 -19.06 10.52 13.69
N VAL A 651 -20.23 9.87 13.65
CA VAL A 651 -21.20 9.89 14.75
C VAL A 651 -20.57 9.35 16.04
N ALA A 652 -19.81 8.26 15.94
CA ALA A 652 -19.16 7.63 17.07
C ALA A 652 -18.20 8.59 17.79
N HIS A 653 -17.42 9.38 17.04
CA HIS A 653 -16.57 10.42 17.60
C HIS A 653 -17.36 11.41 18.46
N GLN A 654 -18.48 11.94 17.95
CA GLN A 654 -19.29 12.91 18.69
C GLN A 654 -19.86 12.32 19.99
N VAL A 655 -20.21 11.03 20.00
CA VAL A 655 -20.67 10.32 21.20
C VAL A 655 -19.54 10.17 22.22
N VAL A 656 -18.36 9.74 21.78
CA VAL A 656 -17.18 9.57 22.63
C VAL A 656 -16.76 10.90 23.25
N ARG A 657 -16.67 11.93 22.42
CA ARG A 657 -16.37 13.29 22.84
C ARG A 657 -17.39 13.81 23.85
N ALA A 658 -18.68 13.56 23.63
CA ALA A 658 -19.72 14.00 24.55
C ALA A 658 -19.59 13.34 25.94
N ALA A 659 -19.30 12.04 26.00
CA ALA A 659 -19.08 11.32 27.26
C ALA A 659 -17.85 11.84 28.02
N LEU A 660 -16.76 12.16 27.31
CA LEU A 660 -15.57 12.79 27.91
C LEU A 660 -15.86 14.18 28.48
N LEU A 661 -16.59 15.01 27.74
CA LEU A 661 -16.97 16.35 28.17
C LEU A 661 -17.90 16.30 29.40
N GLU A 662 -18.83 15.35 29.47
CA GLU A 662 -19.66 15.10 30.65
C GLU A 662 -18.81 14.73 31.87
N ARG A 663 -17.83 13.84 31.70
CA ARG A 663 -16.88 13.46 32.77
C ARG A 663 -16.06 14.65 33.27
N LYS A 664 -15.70 15.59 32.38
CA LYS A 664 -14.99 16.85 32.71
C LYS A 664 -15.90 17.92 33.32
N GLY A 665 -17.22 17.71 33.34
CA GLY A 665 -18.21 18.69 33.81
C GLY A 665 -18.55 19.78 32.78
N GLU A 666 -18.09 19.65 31.54
CA GLU A 666 -18.32 20.58 30.43
C GLU A 666 -19.65 20.28 29.71
N PHE A 667 -20.74 20.28 30.46
CA PHE A 667 -22.05 19.79 30.00
C PHE A 667 -22.62 20.53 28.77
N VAL A 668 -22.27 21.81 28.57
CA VAL A 668 -22.75 22.59 27.42
C VAL A 668 -22.12 22.11 26.12
N ASP A 669 -20.83 21.82 26.14
CA ASP A 669 -20.12 21.32 24.96
C ASP A 669 -20.44 19.85 24.71
N ALA A 670 -20.64 19.05 25.76
CA ALA A 670 -21.20 17.72 25.64
C ALA A 670 -22.58 17.74 24.96
N ALA A 671 -23.45 18.66 25.37
CA ALA A 671 -24.77 18.80 24.78
C ALA A 671 -24.71 19.12 23.28
N ARG A 672 -23.76 19.96 22.86
CA ARG A 672 -23.52 20.25 21.44
C ARG A 672 -23.00 19.03 20.68
N ALA A 673 -22.08 18.27 21.27
CA ALA A 673 -21.56 17.04 20.67
C ALA A 673 -22.67 16.00 20.48
N HIS A 674 -23.51 15.74 21.50
CA HIS A 674 -24.70 14.89 21.35
C HIS A 674 -25.66 15.41 20.27
N ARG A 675 -25.87 16.74 20.18
CA ARG A 675 -26.69 17.32 19.12
C ARG A 675 -26.08 17.06 17.73
N MET A 676 -24.76 17.19 17.58
CA MET A 676 -24.07 16.89 16.32
C MET A 676 -24.18 15.41 15.95
N ALA A 677 -23.99 14.50 16.92
CA ALA A 677 -24.22 13.06 16.74
C ALA A 677 -25.63 12.79 16.23
N ALA A 678 -26.64 13.47 16.81
CA ALA A 678 -28.01 13.33 16.39
C ALA A 678 -28.27 13.80 14.95
N MET A 679 -27.67 14.93 14.55
CA MET A 679 -27.82 15.43 13.18
C MET A 679 -27.17 14.46 12.18
N GLY A 680 -26.04 13.84 12.54
CA GLY A 680 -25.35 12.87 11.70
C GLY A 680 -26.12 11.56 11.48
N THR A 681 -27.06 11.20 12.38
CA THR A 681 -27.90 10.01 12.23
C THR A 681 -29.35 10.32 11.85
N ILE A 682 -29.73 11.57 11.61
CA ILE A 682 -31.15 11.92 11.47
C ILE A 682 -31.79 11.31 10.21
N GLU A 683 -31.01 11.11 9.14
CA GLU A 683 -31.46 10.53 7.87
C GLU A 683 -31.32 9.00 7.84
N GLU A 684 -30.34 8.42 8.56
CA GLU A 684 -29.99 6.99 8.53
C GLU A 684 -30.55 6.19 9.72
N ASP A 685 -30.62 6.80 10.91
CA ASP A 685 -31.03 6.15 12.15
C ASP A 685 -31.66 7.19 13.11
N LEU A 686 -32.93 7.49 12.86
CA LEU A 686 -33.67 8.50 13.62
C LEU A 686 -33.89 8.07 15.09
N GLU A 687 -33.81 6.77 15.41
CA GLU A 687 -33.86 6.24 16.79
C GLU A 687 -32.60 6.65 17.58
N ARG A 688 -31.42 6.41 16.99
CA ARG A 688 -30.15 6.92 17.53
C ARG A 688 -30.19 8.44 17.62
N SER A 689 -30.73 9.12 16.61
CA SER A 689 -30.89 10.57 16.61
C SER A 689 -31.72 11.06 17.81
N ALA A 690 -32.91 10.47 18.03
CA ALA A 690 -33.77 10.80 19.15
C ALA A 690 -33.10 10.51 20.51
N THR A 691 -32.31 9.44 20.60
CA THR A 691 -31.54 9.11 21.81
C THR A 691 -30.45 10.15 22.09
N PHE A 692 -29.69 10.56 21.07
CA PHE A 692 -28.68 11.61 21.19
C PHE A 692 -29.29 12.98 21.49
N LEU A 693 -30.43 13.31 20.89
CA LEU A 693 -31.17 14.54 21.21
C LEU A 693 -31.65 14.57 22.66
N ARG A 694 -32.16 13.45 23.19
CA ARG A 694 -32.51 13.34 24.62
C ARG A 694 -31.29 13.53 25.51
N ARG A 695 -30.13 12.92 25.16
CA ARG A 695 -28.87 13.13 25.88
C ARG A 695 -28.44 14.60 25.85
N SER A 696 -28.46 15.23 24.67
CA SER A 696 -28.17 16.66 24.48
C SER A 696 -29.01 17.54 25.39
N LEU A 697 -30.32 17.28 25.46
CA LEU A 697 -31.25 18.03 26.27
C LEU A 697 -30.99 17.89 27.78
N ILE A 698 -30.64 16.68 28.25
CA ILE A 698 -30.23 16.44 29.64
C ILE A 698 -28.93 17.19 29.94
N SER A 699 -27.93 17.11 29.06
CA SER A 699 -26.64 17.80 29.27
C SER A 699 -26.79 19.32 29.24
N PHE A 700 -27.68 19.89 28.40
CA PHE A 700 -28.02 21.32 28.49
C PHE A 700 -28.67 21.70 29.82
N ALA A 701 -29.50 20.83 30.39
CA ALA A 701 -30.09 21.04 31.71
C ALA A 701 -29.00 21.05 32.80
N HIS A 702 -28.06 20.11 32.79
CA HIS A 702 -26.92 20.10 33.71
C HIS A 702 -26.00 21.32 33.55
N GLY A 703 -25.80 21.78 32.32
CA GLY A 703 -25.04 23.00 32.03
C GLY A 703 -25.78 24.32 32.35
N GLY A 704 -27.01 24.27 32.87
CA GLY A 704 -27.82 25.46 33.18
C GLY A 704 -28.27 26.25 31.94
N ARG A 705 -28.18 25.66 30.74
CA ARG A 705 -28.54 26.27 29.45
C ARG A 705 -30.00 26.01 29.09
N TRP A 706 -30.90 26.40 29.98
CA TRP A 706 -32.34 26.12 29.89
C TRP A 706 -32.99 26.58 28.59
N LYS A 707 -32.54 27.71 28.03
CA LYS A 707 -33.05 28.23 26.76
C LYS A 707 -32.81 27.27 25.60
N ASP A 708 -31.61 26.69 25.53
CA ASP A 708 -31.24 25.77 24.45
C ASP A 708 -31.91 24.40 24.63
N ALA A 709 -32.07 23.95 25.88
CA ALA A 709 -32.85 22.74 26.19
C ALA A 709 -34.32 22.88 25.76
N VAL A 710 -34.95 24.04 26.04
CA VAL A 710 -36.33 24.31 25.62
C VAL A 710 -36.42 24.47 24.10
N SER A 711 -35.44 25.13 23.46
CA SER A 711 -35.46 25.28 21.99
C SER A 711 -35.36 23.94 21.28
N LEU A 712 -34.60 22.96 21.79
CA LEU A 712 -34.59 21.60 21.24
C LEU A 712 -35.98 20.94 21.26
N ILE A 713 -36.75 21.13 22.34
CA ILE A 713 -38.13 20.60 22.42
C ILE A 713 -39.02 21.28 21.37
N ASP A 714 -38.88 22.60 21.22
CA ASP A 714 -39.71 23.39 20.31
C ASP A 714 -39.32 23.16 18.83
N GLU A 715 -38.04 22.91 18.54
CA GLU A 715 -37.49 22.66 17.20
C GLU A 715 -37.83 21.25 16.67
N TYR A 716 -37.88 20.24 17.54
CA TYR A 716 -38.06 18.84 17.15
C TYR A 716 -39.33 18.22 17.78
N PRO A 717 -40.44 18.11 17.02
CA PRO A 717 -41.71 17.57 17.51
C PRO A 717 -41.61 16.15 18.08
N THR A 718 -40.69 15.32 17.57
CA THR A 718 -40.43 13.95 18.03
C THR A 718 -39.82 13.92 19.44
N ILE A 719 -38.94 14.87 19.77
CA ILE A 719 -38.46 15.07 21.15
C ILE A 719 -39.61 15.54 22.03
N SER A 720 -40.39 16.51 21.54
CA SER A 720 -41.52 17.03 22.31
C SER A 720 -42.51 15.92 22.66
N ALA A 721 -42.85 15.04 21.72
CA ALA A 721 -43.74 13.91 21.98
C ALA A 721 -43.12 12.87 22.94
N SER A 722 -41.81 12.64 22.90
CA SER A 722 -41.14 11.63 23.76
C SER A 722 -40.77 12.12 25.17
N VAL A 723 -40.79 13.44 25.40
CA VAL A 723 -40.46 14.04 26.71
C VAL A 723 -41.72 14.28 27.53
N THR A 724 -41.64 13.94 28.82
CA THR A 724 -42.79 13.99 29.72
C THR A 724 -43.23 15.41 30.10
N LYS A 725 -44.49 15.55 30.52
CA LYS A 725 -45.07 16.83 30.96
C LYS A 725 -44.31 17.42 32.16
N ARG A 726 -43.91 16.58 33.13
CA ARG A 726 -43.11 17.01 34.30
C ARG A 726 -41.72 17.51 33.90
N PHE A 727 -41.05 16.86 32.94
CA PHE A 727 -39.73 17.32 32.52
C PHE A 727 -39.82 18.64 31.74
N LYS A 728 -40.83 18.80 30.89
CA LYS A 728 -41.13 20.08 30.22
C LYS A 728 -41.38 21.18 31.25
N LEU A 729 -42.17 20.90 32.30
CA LEU A 729 -42.40 21.82 33.41
C LEU A 729 -41.08 22.20 34.09
N TYR A 730 -40.24 21.22 34.44
CA TYR A 730 -38.93 21.44 35.05
C TYR A 730 -38.07 22.43 34.24
N LEU A 731 -37.87 22.16 32.95
CA LEU A 731 -37.05 23.02 32.08
C LEU A 731 -37.65 24.43 31.95
N ARG A 732 -38.98 24.53 31.80
CA ARG A 732 -39.70 25.80 31.65
C ARG A 732 -39.68 26.66 32.91
N VAL A 733 -39.78 26.05 34.09
CA VAL A 733 -39.67 26.74 35.39
C VAL A 733 -38.23 27.24 35.60
N CYS A 734 -37.23 26.41 35.31
CA CYS A 734 -35.83 26.81 35.40
C CYS A 734 -35.49 27.93 34.41
N MET A 735 -36.00 27.85 33.17
CA MET A 735 -35.83 28.89 32.16
C MET A 735 -36.43 30.23 32.60
N ASP A 736 -37.69 30.24 33.07
CA ASP A 736 -38.35 31.47 33.52
C ASP A 736 -37.59 32.09 34.70
N GLN A 737 -37.18 31.27 35.67
CA GLN A 737 -36.40 31.75 36.81
C GLN A 737 -35.02 32.30 36.38
N ALA A 738 -34.36 31.67 35.41
CA ALA A 738 -33.09 32.16 34.86
C ALA A 738 -33.24 33.48 34.08
N LYS A 739 -34.43 33.76 33.52
CA LYS A 739 -34.78 35.04 32.89
C LYS A 739 -35.16 36.15 33.89
N GLY A 740 -35.31 35.81 35.17
CA GLY A 740 -35.77 36.73 36.22
C GLY A 740 -37.29 36.72 36.45
N ASP A 741 -38.05 35.90 35.71
CA ASP A 741 -39.52 35.82 35.77
C ASP A 741 -39.99 34.84 36.85
N GLY A 742 -39.54 35.04 38.09
CA GLY A 742 -39.77 34.10 39.20
C GLY A 742 -41.24 33.92 39.59
N GLU A 743 -42.10 34.91 39.34
CA GLU A 743 -43.55 34.81 39.58
C GLU A 743 -44.22 33.85 38.58
N LYS A 744 -43.87 33.98 37.30
CA LYS A 744 -44.35 33.11 36.23
C LYS A 744 -43.91 31.66 36.44
N ALA A 745 -42.66 31.46 36.84
CA ALA A 745 -42.12 30.16 37.21
C ALA A 745 -42.93 29.52 38.37
N THR A 746 -43.29 30.32 39.38
CA THR A 746 -44.11 29.84 40.52
C THR A 746 -45.54 29.53 40.09
N TRP A 747 -46.14 30.37 39.25
CA TRP A 747 -47.50 30.18 38.77
C TRP A 747 -47.64 28.89 37.93
N ARG A 748 -46.67 28.59 37.05
CA ARG A 748 -46.64 27.33 36.28
C ARG A 748 -46.66 26.08 37.17
N LEU A 749 -45.97 26.11 38.31
CA LEU A 749 -45.98 25.00 39.26
C LEU A 749 -47.37 24.82 39.92
N MET A 750 -48.00 25.93 40.30
CA MET A 750 -49.34 25.90 40.89
C MET A 750 -50.39 25.45 39.87
N GLU A 751 -50.37 26.02 38.65
CA GLU A 751 -51.25 25.65 37.55
C GLU A 751 -51.13 24.16 37.22
N TYR A 752 -49.90 23.65 37.07
CA TYR A 752 -49.66 22.24 36.78
C TYR A 752 -50.29 21.32 37.82
N VAL A 753 -50.10 21.63 39.11
CA VAL A 753 -50.65 20.80 40.20
C VAL A 753 -52.17 20.92 40.27
N SER A 754 -52.75 22.10 40.07
CA SER A 754 -54.21 22.25 40.07
C SER A 754 -54.87 21.61 38.83
N SER A 755 -54.16 21.48 37.71
CA SER A 755 -54.69 20.82 36.50
C SER A 755 -54.55 19.29 36.49
N ASP A 756 -53.57 18.72 37.20
CA ASP A 756 -53.33 17.26 37.27
C ASP A 756 -54.28 16.55 38.27
N LEU A 757 -55.02 17.31 39.10
CA LEU A 757 -55.91 16.78 40.14
C LEU A 757 -57.37 16.78 39.64
N GLU A 758 -57.78 15.73 38.91
CA GLU A 758 -59.10 15.75 38.23
C GLU A 758 -60.33 15.50 39.13
N GLU A 759 -60.21 15.10 40.41
CA GLU A 759 -61.43 14.84 41.24
C GLU A 759 -61.34 15.21 42.74
N GLU A 760 -60.15 15.47 43.31
CA GLU A 760 -59.98 15.84 44.72
C GLU A 760 -59.56 17.31 44.90
N GLU A 761 -60.55 18.21 44.95
CA GLU A 761 -60.31 19.63 45.23
C GLU A 761 -59.94 19.85 46.71
N GLY A 762 -58.66 20.11 46.98
CA GLY A 762 -58.21 20.44 48.33
C GLY A 762 -56.75 20.88 48.44
N VAL A 763 -56.49 21.79 49.38
CA VAL A 763 -55.14 22.30 49.71
C VAL A 763 -54.17 21.17 50.08
N SER A 764 -54.67 20.05 50.61
CA SER A 764 -53.84 18.90 50.96
C SER A 764 -53.30 18.17 49.74
N SER A 765 -54.14 17.92 48.74
CA SER A 765 -53.79 17.27 47.46
C SER A 765 -52.84 18.16 46.64
N GLU A 766 -53.06 19.47 46.63
CA GLU A 766 -52.13 20.42 45.99
C GLU A 766 -50.75 20.48 46.69
N LEU A 767 -50.73 20.41 48.02
CA LEU A 767 -49.46 20.32 48.76
C LEU A 767 -48.74 19.00 48.51
N GLU A 768 -49.48 17.91 48.30
CA GLU A 768 -48.91 16.62 47.91
C GLU A 768 -48.30 16.67 46.50
N GLY A 769 -49.01 17.24 45.52
CA GLY A 769 -48.51 17.42 44.16
C GLY A 769 -47.22 18.26 44.13
N LEU A 770 -47.15 19.32 44.92
CA LEU A 770 -45.92 20.12 45.07
C LEU A 770 -44.80 19.36 45.80
N GLU A 771 -45.10 18.45 46.75
CA GLU A 771 -44.09 17.59 47.37
C GLU A 771 -43.51 16.59 46.35
N SER A 772 -44.36 16.03 45.49
CA SER A 772 -43.95 15.18 44.36
C SER A 772 -42.97 15.94 43.43
N LEU A 773 -43.33 17.17 43.03
CA LEU A 773 -42.43 18.00 42.22
C LEU A 773 -41.12 18.34 42.95
N TRP A 774 -41.13 18.53 44.27
CA TRP A 774 -39.89 18.80 45.02
C TRP A 774 -38.87 17.66 44.93
N MET A 775 -39.34 16.41 44.89
CA MET A 775 -38.50 15.21 44.78
C MET A 775 -37.98 15.00 43.35
N TYR A 776 -38.68 15.50 42.33
CA TYR A 776 -38.41 15.24 40.92
C TYR A 776 -36.94 15.41 40.47
N PRO A 777 -36.18 16.45 40.87
CA PRO A 777 -34.78 16.55 40.47
C PRO A 777 -33.91 15.37 40.95
N ASP A 778 -34.12 14.89 42.19
CA ASP A 778 -33.38 13.75 42.74
C ASP A 778 -33.81 12.43 42.09
N GLU A 779 -35.09 12.31 41.72
CA GLU A 779 -35.62 11.15 40.99
C GLU A 779 -34.96 10.98 39.61
N ARG A 780 -34.56 12.10 39.00
CA ARG A 780 -34.05 12.16 37.64
C ARG A 780 -32.55 12.48 37.56
N ASN A 781 -31.87 12.61 38.69
CA ASN A 781 -30.48 13.08 38.79
C ASN A 781 -30.26 14.42 38.06
N LEU A 782 -31.21 15.34 38.15
CA LEU A 782 -31.17 16.67 37.54
C LEU A 782 -30.71 17.72 38.57
N PRO A 783 -30.19 18.87 38.12
CA PRO A 783 -29.85 19.97 39.02
C PRO A 783 -31.04 20.39 39.92
N PRO A 784 -30.89 20.40 41.27
CA PRO A 784 -32.00 20.71 42.16
C PRO A 784 -32.43 22.17 42.10
N GLU A 785 -31.47 23.08 41.93
CA GLU A 785 -31.73 24.52 41.83
C GLU A 785 -31.63 24.97 40.36
N PRO A 786 -32.48 25.93 39.93
CA PRO A 786 -33.38 26.74 40.77
C PRO A 786 -34.78 26.14 41.01
N PHE A 787 -35.04 24.92 40.53
CA PHE A 787 -36.37 24.31 40.53
C PHE A 787 -36.96 24.13 41.94
N ARG A 788 -36.21 23.50 42.86
CA ARG A 788 -36.63 23.28 44.25
C ARG A 788 -36.95 24.58 44.97
N GLY A 789 -36.12 25.61 44.79
CA GLY A 789 -36.38 26.94 45.33
C GLY A 789 -37.74 27.50 44.88
N ARG A 790 -38.15 27.27 43.63
CA ARG A 790 -39.47 27.70 43.14
C ARG A 790 -40.62 26.87 43.72
N VAL A 791 -40.44 25.56 43.88
CA VAL A 791 -41.43 24.69 44.53
C VAL A 791 -41.67 25.14 45.99
N VAL A 792 -40.62 25.48 46.73
CA VAL A 792 -40.75 26.00 48.11
C VAL A 792 -41.55 27.32 48.14
N VAL A 793 -41.34 28.21 47.15
CA VAL A 793 -42.11 29.45 47.03
C VAL A 793 -43.58 29.17 46.71
N ALA A 794 -43.87 28.21 45.81
CA ALA A 794 -45.23 27.80 45.49
C ALA A 794 -45.95 27.24 46.73
N LYS A 795 -45.31 26.34 47.49
CA LYS A 795 -45.85 25.82 48.77
C LYS A 795 -46.11 26.93 49.77
N ARG A 796 -45.22 27.93 49.88
CA ARG A 796 -45.42 29.07 50.78
C ARG A 796 -46.63 29.92 50.35
N LYS A 797 -46.78 30.20 49.05
CA LYS A 797 -47.94 30.94 48.53
C LYS A 797 -49.25 30.20 48.83
N LEU A 798 -49.29 28.90 48.59
CA LEU A 798 -50.47 28.06 48.84
C LEU A 798 -50.86 28.03 50.33
N ARG A 799 -49.89 27.94 51.24
CA ARG A 799 -50.12 28.00 52.70
C ARG A 799 -50.55 29.38 53.21
N HIS A 800 -50.42 30.43 52.41
CA HIS A 800 -50.91 31.77 52.76
C HIS A 800 -52.31 32.04 52.21
N SER A 801 -52.71 31.38 51.11
CA SER A 801 -54.06 31.52 50.54
C SER A 801 -55.12 30.72 51.29
N ALA A 802 -54.75 29.68 52.03
CA ALA A 802 -55.66 28.89 52.84
C ALA A 802 -55.06 28.58 54.23
N GLU A 803 -55.72 29.02 55.31
CA GLU A 803 -55.36 28.65 56.68
C GLU A 803 -56.14 27.39 57.10
N SER A 804 -55.43 26.28 57.26
CA SER A 804 -55.98 25.01 57.75
C SER A 804 -55.05 24.33 58.77
N ALA A 805 -55.57 23.38 59.54
CA ALA A 805 -54.75 22.56 60.45
C ALA A 805 -53.59 21.88 59.72
N MET A 806 -53.82 21.41 58.49
CA MET A 806 -52.79 20.81 57.64
C MET A 806 -51.68 21.82 57.30
N THR A 807 -52.02 23.06 56.93
CA THR A 807 -51.00 24.08 56.64
C THR A 807 -50.15 24.46 57.86
N GLN A 808 -50.69 24.31 59.07
CA GLN A 808 -49.96 24.53 60.31
C GLN A 808 -48.97 23.40 60.59
N LEU A 809 -49.40 22.13 60.45
CA LEU A 809 -48.49 20.97 60.56
C LEU A 809 -47.32 21.07 59.58
N ASP A 810 -47.60 21.50 58.36
CA ASP A 810 -46.62 21.70 57.30
C ASP A 810 -45.61 22.84 57.62
N ARG A 811 -46.06 23.92 58.27
CA ARG A 811 -45.17 25.01 58.75
C ARG A 811 -44.28 24.53 59.88
N ASP A 812 -44.83 23.73 60.80
CA ASP A 812 -44.08 23.17 61.93
C ASP A 812 -43.07 22.12 61.45
N PHE A 813 -43.42 21.28 60.47
CA PHE A 813 -42.50 20.36 59.80
C PHE A 813 -41.30 21.08 59.17
N GLU A 814 -41.54 22.12 58.36
CA GLU A 814 -40.45 22.89 57.76
C GLU A 814 -39.54 23.54 58.84
N ARG A 815 -40.13 24.01 59.95
CA ARG A 815 -39.36 24.59 61.06
C ARG A 815 -38.47 23.54 61.73
N GLU A 816 -38.98 22.34 61.97
CA GLU A 816 -38.21 21.26 62.61
C GLU A 816 -37.14 20.68 61.67
N ILE A 817 -37.42 20.50 60.37
CA ILE A 817 -36.36 20.19 59.38
C ILE A 817 -35.30 21.30 59.35
N MET A 818 -35.68 22.57 59.47
CA MET A 818 -34.69 23.66 59.47
C MET A 818 -33.77 23.62 60.68
N ARG A 819 -34.28 23.22 61.85
CA ARG A 819 -33.51 23.06 63.09
C ARG A 819 -32.60 21.84 63.07
N GLY A 820 -33.12 20.68 62.63
CA GLY A 820 -32.34 19.43 62.54
C GLY A 820 -32.00 18.77 63.89
N GLU A 821 -32.68 19.15 64.98
CA GLU A 821 -32.31 18.74 66.34
C GLU A 821 -33.21 17.64 66.93
N ASP A 822 -34.53 17.66 66.67
CA ASP A 822 -35.51 16.77 67.32
C ASP A 822 -36.16 15.77 66.33
N THR A 823 -35.57 14.58 66.25
CA THR A 823 -36.10 13.48 65.42
C THR A 823 -37.45 12.94 65.91
N LEU A 824 -37.74 12.98 67.21
CA LEU A 824 -38.99 12.42 67.76
C LEU A 824 -40.17 13.32 67.40
N LYS A 825 -40.01 14.63 67.58
CA LYS A 825 -41.03 15.59 67.18
C LYS A 825 -41.29 15.56 65.68
N LEU A 826 -40.24 15.37 64.87
CA LEU A 826 -40.39 15.22 63.42
C LEU A 826 -41.19 13.96 63.06
N VAL A 827 -40.90 12.82 63.68
CA VAL A 827 -41.69 11.58 63.50
C VAL A 827 -43.16 11.82 63.83
N THR A 828 -43.46 12.45 64.97
CA THR A 828 -44.85 12.76 65.36
C THR A 828 -45.56 13.67 64.36
N LEU A 829 -44.87 14.69 63.84
CA LEU A 829 -45.43 15.58 62.80
C LEU A 829 -45.71 14.82 61.51
N ILE A 830 -44.79 13.97 61.07
CA ILE A 830 -44.98 13.16 59.85
C ILE A 830 -46.12 12.16 60.03
N GLU A 831 -46.22 11.50 61.20
CA GLU A 831 -47.33 10.58 61.51
C GLU A 831 -48.68 11.30 61.48
N GLN A 832 -48.76 12.52 62.02
CA GLN A 832 -49.98 13.35 61.95
C GLN A 832 -50.35 13.72 60.51
N ILE A 833 -49.37 14.11 59.68
CA ILE A 833 -49.60 14.43 58.26
C ILE A 833 -50.01 13.16 57.48
N SER A 834 -49.43 12.01 57.82
CA SER A 834 -49.72 10.72 57.18
C SER A 834 -51.15 10.21 57.43
N GLY A 835 -51.83 10.77 58.42
CA GLY A 835 -53.25 10.48 58.69
C GLY A 835 -54.16 10.89 57.54
N ASP A 836 -53.77 11.92 56.77
CA ASP A 836 -54.52 12.42 55.61
C ASP A 836 -54.06 11.75 54.31
N SER A 837 -52.75 11.74 54.04
CA SER A 837 -52.15 11.05 52.88
C SER A 837 -50.98 10.16 53.32
N SER A 838 -51.15 8.85 53.13
CA SER A 838 -50.17 7.84 53.55
C SER A 838 -48.85 7.99 52.78
N ILE A 839 -48.92 8.21 51.46
CA ILE A 839 -47.74 8.41 50.60
C ILE A 839 -47.01 9.71 50.90
N ARG A 840 -47.75 10.80 51.19
CA ARG A 840 -47.15 12.09 51.57
C ARG A 840 -46.29 11.95 52.83
N GLY A 841 -46.78 11.23 53.84
CA GLY A 841 -46.00 10.93 55.05
C GLY A 841 -44.69 10.21 54.74
N LEU A 842 -44.73 9.19 53.87
CA LEU A 842 -43.53 8.44 53.46
C LEU A 842 -42.53 9.30 52.67
N ARG A 843 -43.00 10.20 51.80
CA ARG A 843 -42.14 11.16 51.07
C ARG A 843 -41.48 12.17 52.02
N LEU A 844 -42.20 12.63 53.05
CA LEU A 844 -41.62 13.52 54.06
C LEU A 844 -40.52 12.84 54.87
N PHE A 845 -40.65 11.54 55.14
CA PHE A 845 -39.54 10.76 55.72
C PHE A 845 -38.34 10.70 54.78
N GLU A 846 -38.52 10.39 53.48
CA GLU A 846 -37.42 10.42 52.50
C GLU A 846 -36.74 11.78 52.45
N ARG A 847 -37.52 12.86 52.43
CA ARG A 847 -36.99 14.23 52.44
C ARG A 847 -36.22 14.54 53.71
N ALA A 848 -36.70 14.08 54.88
CA ALA A 848 -36.00 14.25 56.14
C ALA A 848 -34.67 13.49 56.16
N ILE A 849 -34.67 12.23 55.72
CA ILE A 849 -33.48 11.37 55.62
C ILE A 849 -32.47 11.96 54.62
N GLY A 850 -32.94 12.42 53.46
CA GLY A 850 -32.13 13.05 52.41
C GLY A 850 -31.68 14.48 52.72
N SER A 851 -32.15 15.10 53.80
CA SER A 851 -31.83 16.50 54.11
C SER A 851 -30.38 16.74 54.53
N GLY A 852 -29.66 15.69 54.95
CA GLY A 852 -28.29 15.77 55.47
C GLY A 852 -28.16 16.47 56.83
N LYS A 853 -29.28 16.75 57.52
CA LYS A 853 -29.28 17.53 58.77
C LYS A 853 -29.26 16.70 60.04
N PHE A 854 -29.48 15.39 59.94
CA PHE A 854 -29.50 14.47 61.07
C PHE A 854 -28.24 13.60 61.08
N ASP A 855 -27.80 13.22 62.27
CA ASP A 855 -26.71 12.27 62.46
C ASP A 855 -27.14 10.83 62.10
N GLU A 856 -26.21 9.88 62.15
CA GLU A 856 -26.46 8.50 61.74
C GLU A 856 -27.50 7.80 62.63
N ALA A 857 -27.51 8.11 63.93
CA ALA A 857 -28.50 7.61 64.87
C ALA A 857 -29.91 8.17 64.57
N GLY A 858 -30.00 9.47 64.28
CA GLY A 858 -31.23 10.14 63.89
C GLY A 858 -31.79 9.62 62.56
N ASN A 859 -30.94 9.49 61.54
CA ASN A 859 -31.32 8.90 60.25
C ASN A 859 -31.77 7.45 60.39
N LYS A 860 -31.11 6.65 61.22
CA LYS A 860 -31.56 5.28 61.52
C LYS A 860 -32.97 5.28 62.13
N ARG A 861 -33.23 6.15 63.11
CA ARG A 861 -34.57 6.29 63.71
C ARG A 861 -35.62 6.69 62.68
N LEU A 862 -35.32 7.65 61.80
CA LEU A 862 -36.25 8.06 60.73
C LEU A 862 -36.55 6.90 59.76
N ARG A 863 -35.54 6.12 59.36
CA ARG A 863 -35.73 4.92 58.52
C ARG A 863 -36.58 3.85 59.22
N ASP A 864 -36.31 3.61 60.51
CA ASP A 864 -37.08 2.62 61.29
C ASP A 864 -38.55 3.06 61.41
N SER A 865 -38.81 4.34 61.71
CA SER A 865 -40.17 4.90 61.75
C SER A 865 -40.87 4.86 60.38
N GLN A 866 -40.16 5.19 59.31
CA GLN A 866 -40.70 5.09 57.94
C GLN A 866 -41.09 3.66 57.59
N ARG A 867 -40.26 2.67 57.95
CA ARG A 867 -40.56 1.24 57.75
C ARG A 867 -41.79 0.79 58.53
N ILE A 868 -41.97 1.28 59.76
CA ILE A 868 -43.16 1.02 60.57
C ILE A 868 -44.40 1.61 59.87
N LEU A 869 -44.34 2.88 59.46
CA LEU A 869 -45.45 3.54 58.76
C LEU A 869 -45.83 2.80 57.47
N PHE A 870 -44.84 2.44 56.65
CA PHE A 870 -45.06 1.67 55.43
C PHE A 870 -45.73 0.32 55.72
N THR A 871 -45.26 -0.40 56.73
CA THR A 871 -45.85 -1.70 57.12
C THR A 871 -47.32 -1.57 57.55
N MET A 872 -47.68 -0.47 58.21
CA MET A 872 -49.07 -0.19 58.62
C MET A 872 -49.97 0.25 57.47
N LYS A 873 -49.41 0.87 56.43
CA LYS A 873 -50.15 1.50 55.32
C LYS A 873 -49.89 0.87 53.94
N LYS A 874 -49.24 -0.28 53.89
CA LYS A 874 -48.84 -0.96 52.64
C LYS A 874 -49.99 -1.21 51.66
N ASP A 875 -51.20 -1.43 52.18
CA ASP A 875 -52.40 -1.72 51.38
C ASP A 875 -53.07 -0.44 50.84
N ALA A 876 -52.53 0.74 51.18
CA ALA A 876 -53.00 2.05 50.74
C ALA A 876 -51.97 2.82 49.91
N VAL A 877 -50.81 2.20 49.61
CA VAL A 877 -49.76 2.80 48.78
C VAL A 877 -49.45 1.83 47.64
N SER A 878 -49.80 2.20 46.42
CA SER A 878 -49.59 1.39 45.21
C SER A 878 -48.10 1.27 44.87
N ILE A 879 -47.72 0.30 44.04
CA ILE A 879 -46.29 0.12 43.67
C ILE A 879 -45.75 1.34 42.90
N LYS A 880 -46.56 1.95 42.02
CA LYS A 880 -46.16 3.16 41.27
C LYS A 880 -45.76 4.33 42.18
N GLU A 881 -46.33 4.41 43.38
CA GLU A 881 -46.03 5.47 44.35
C GLU A 881 -44.76 5.19 45.19
N ARG A 882 -44.35 3.93 45.30
CA ARG A 882 -43.25 3.49 46.19
C ARG A 882 -41.86 3.73 45.63
N ARG A 883 -41.74 3.94 44.34
CA ARG A 883 -40.45 4.00 43.63
C ARG A 883 -39.43 4.95 44.27
N ASN A 884 -39.89 6.11 44.74
CA ASN A 884 -39.01 7.14 45.28
C ASN A 884 -38.71 6.96 46.77
N LEU A 885 -39.20 5.87 47.37
CA LEU A 885 -39.00 5.50 48.77
C LEU A 885 -37.74 4.64 48.95
N LYS A 886 -36.58 5.19 48.56
CA LYS A 886 -35.28 4.48 48.53
C LYS A 886 -34.86 3.95 49.90
N SER A 887 -35.25 4.61 50.99
CA SER A 887 -34.88 4.23 52.35
C SER A 887 -35.56 2.95 52.86
N LEU A 888 -36.64 2.50 52.19
CA LEU A 888 -37.35 1.26 52.53
C LEU A 888 -36.63 0.00 52.03
N SER A 889 -35.71 0.11 51.07
CA SER A 889 -34.99 -1.04 50.46
C SER A 889 -35.93 -2.11 49.88
N LEU A 890 -37.03 -1.69 49.25
CA LEU A 890 -37.96 -2.58 48.55
C LEU A 890 -37.33 -3.10 47.25
N LYS A 891 -37.70 -4.32 46.83
CA LYS A 891 -37.11 -4.94 45.64
C LYS A 891 -37.81 -4.45 44.37
N PRO A 892 -37.07 -4.10 43.30
CA PRO A 892 -37.68 -3.88 42.00
C PRO A 892 -38.13 -5.22 41.40
N LEU A 893 -39.31 -5.22 40.78
CA LEU A 893 -39.81 -6.30 39.94
C LEU A 893 -39.50 -5.98 38.48
N VAL A 894 -38.86 -6.93 37.81
CA VAL A 894 -38.45 -6.83 36.41
C VAL A 894 -39.27 -7.81 35.58
N LEU A 895 -40.07 -7.28 34.68
CA LEU A 895 -40.81 -8.04 33.67
C LEU A 895 -39.91 -8.30 32.47
N ILE A 896 -39.75 -9.56 32.10
CA ILE A 896 -38.80 -9.98 31.08
C ILE A 896 -39.48 -10.09 29.72
N ASP A 897 -39.00 -9.31 28.77
CA ASP A 897 -39.45 -9.35 27.38
C ASP A 897 -38.87 -10.55 26.59
N THR A 898 -39.48 -10.88 25.45
CA THR A 898 -39.13 -12.04 24.62
C THR A 898 -37.70 -11.97 24.08
N ASN A 899 -37.19 -10.79 23.73
CA ASN A 899 -35.82 -10.61 23.25
C ASN A 899 -34.77 -11.12 24.25
N ILE A 900 -34.93 -10.85 25.55
CA ILE A 900 -34.04 -11.30 26.63
C ILE A 900 -34.09 -12.82 26.78
N LEU A 901 -35.28 -13.42 26.70
CA LEU A 901 -35.45 -14.89 26.77
C LEU A 901 -34.81 -15.59 25.57
N ILE A 902 -34.93 -15.00 24.37
CA ILE A 902 -34.30 -15.51 23.16
C ILE A 902 -32.77 -15.45 23.29
N ASP A 903 -32.22 -14.33 23.75
CA ASP A 903 -30.77 -14.20 23.95
C ASP A 903 -30.25 -15.21 24.98
N ALA A 904 -30.96 -15.41 26.09
CA ALA A 904 -30.62 -16.43 27.08
C ALA A 904 -30.70 -17.86 26.54
N LEU A 905 -31.72 -18.18 25.72
CA LEU A 905 -31.83 -19.49 25.07
C LEU A 905 -30.72 -19.71 24.03
N LYS A 906 -30.40 -18.69 23.22
CA LYS A 906 -29.31 -18.75 22.25
C LYS A 906 -28.00 -19.08 22.93
N ASP A 907 -27.72 -18.42 24.05
CA ASP A 907 -26.54 -18.69 24.86
C ASP A 907 -26.56 -20.11 25.45
N ASP A 908 -27.68 -20.61 25.99
CA ASP A 908 -27.79 -21.98 26.50
C ASP A 908 -27.57 -23.03 25.40
N LEU A 909 -28.12 -22.82 24.20
CA LEU A 909 -27.96 -23.73 23.07
C LEU A 909 -26.55 -23.72 22.48
N LEU A 910 -25.91 -22.54 22.36
CA LEU A 910 -24.51 -22.45 21.93
C LEU A 910 -23.59 -23.19 22.89
N ARG A 911 -23.85 -23.09 24.21
CA ARG A 911 -23.11 -23.83 25.24
C ARG A 911 -23.25 -25.35 25.09
N ASP A 912 -24.42 -25.84 24.67
CA ASP A 912 -24.69 -27.26 24.48
C ASP A 912 -24.10 -27.85 23.18
N ILE A 913 -24.06 -27.05 22.12
CA ILE A 913 -23.64 -27.50 20.78
C ILE A 913 -22.13 -27.40 20.63
N SER A 914 -21.49 -26.41 21.24
CA SER A 914 -20.03 -26.22 21.16
C SER A 914 -19.27 -27.41 21.75
N GLY A 915 -18.28 -27.91 21.00
CA GLY A 915 -17.46 -29.08 21.40
C GLY A 915 -16.63 -28.82 22.67
N ASP A 916 -16.20 -27.58 22.86
CA ASP A 916 -15.40 -27.12 24.00
C ASP A 916 -16.20 -26.43 25.11
N SER A 917 -17.53 -26.32 24.97
CA SER A 917 -18.45 -25.72 25.95
C SER A 917 -18.30 -24.20 26.24
N LEU A 918 -17.44 -23.48 25.51
CA LEU A 918 -17.11 -22.07 25.75
C LEU A 918 -18.00 -21.06 25.01
N GLY A 919 -18.62 -21.49 23.90
CA GLY A 919 -19.18 -20.56 22.90
C GLY A 919 -18.10 -19.68 22.25
N SER A 920 -18.52 -18.57 21.64
CA SER A 920 -17.60 -17.53 21.13
C SER A 920 -17.10 -16.64 22.29
N LEU A 921 -15.85 -16.20 22.19
CA LEU A 921 -15.26 -15.20 23.09
C LEU A 921 -15.71 -13.76 22.79
N ASP A 922 -16.49 -13.55 21.72
CA ASP A 922 -17.11 -12.28 21.37
C ASP A 922 -18.24 -11.97 22.38
N TRP A 923 -17.90 -11.24 23.45
CA TRP A 923 -18.86 -10.88 24.50
C TRP A 923 -19.76 -9.73 24.04
N SER A 924 -20.94 -10.03 23.52
CA SER A 924 -21.87 -8.97 23.15
C SER A 924 -22.46 -8.27 24.38
N ILE A 925 -22.78 -6.99 24.22
CA ILE A 925 -23.58 -6.22 25.20
C ILE A 925 -24.90 -6.93 25.53
N ASN A 926 -25.50 -7.65 24.56
CA ASN A 926 -26.71 -8.45 24.74
C ASN A 926 -26.53 -9.58 25.75
N ARG A 927 -25.42 -10.31 25.61
CA ARG A 927 -25.04 -11.38 26.53
C ARG A 927 -24.88 -10.87 27.96
N ALA A 928 -24.27 -9.71 28.10
CA ALA A 928 -23.99 -9.12 29.40
C ALA A 928 -25.25 -8.72 30.19
N PHE A 929 -26.29 -8.23 29.52
CA PHE A 929 -27.50 -7.72 30.17
C PHE A 929 -28.36 -8.82 30.80
N HIS A 930 -28.66 -9.89 30.05
CA HIS A 930 -29.45 -11.00 30.60
C HIS A 930 -28.68 -11.77 31.69
N TRP A 931 -27.35 -11.82 31.58
CA TRP A 931 -26.49 -12.36 32.63
C TRP A 931 -26.59 -11.54 33.93
N MET A 932 -26.56 -10.20 33.83
CA MET A 932 -26.69 -9.34 35.01
C MET A 932 -28.06 -9.52 35.68
N LEU A 933 -29.14 -9.69 34.91
CA LEU A 933 -30.46 -9.99 35.45
C LEU A 933 -30.45 -11.29 36.28
N ARG A 934 -29.85 -12.36 35.75
CA ARG A 934 -29.70 -13.64 36.47
C ARG A 934 -28.88 -13.47 37.76
N ARG A 935 -27.73 -12.81 37.68
CA ARG A 935 -26.86 -12.58 38.84
C ARG A 935 -27.56 -11.79 39.96
N ARG A 936 -28.26 -10.71 39.61
CA ARG A 936 -29.00 -9.90 40.59
C ARG A 936 -30.16 -10.66 41.20
N ARG A 937 -30.86 -11.48 40.42
CA ARG A 937 -31.88 -12.41 40.93
C ARG A 937 -31.29 -13.38 41.95
N ASP A 938 -30.17 -14.01 41.63
CA ASP A 938 -29.51 -14.99 42.51
C ASP A 938 -28.98 -14.36 43.80
N SER A 939 -28.54 -13.09 43.77
CA SER A 939 -28.19 -12.30 44.96
C SER A 939 -29.39 -11.80 45.76
N GLY A 940 -30.61 -11.97 45.24
CA GLY A 940 -31.85 -11.53 45.88
C GLY A 940 -32.12 -10.03 45.79
N GLU A 941 -31.41 -9.30 44.94
CA GLU A 941 -31.55 -7.84 44.74
C GLU A 941 -32.81 -7.47 43.95
N ILE A 942 -33.23 -8.34 43.01
CA ILE A 942 -34.39 -8.10 42.13
C ILE A 942 -35.35 -9.29 42.11
N LEU A 943 -36.59 -9.03 41.71
CA LEU A 943 -37.60 -10.05 41.38
C LEU A 943 -37.78 -10.09 39.87
N LEU A 944 -37.97 -11.28 39.29
CA LEU A 944 -38.16 -11.50 37.87
C LEU A 944 -39.51 -12.18 37.61
N SER A 945 -40.22 -11.70 36.61
CA SER A 945 -41.46 -12.29 36.13
C SER A 945 -41.51 -12.22 34.61
N ILE A 946 -42.26 -13.15 34.00
CA ILE A 946 -42.38 -13.24 32.55
C ILE A 946 -43.84 -12.94 32.20
N PRO A 947 -44.12 -11.82 31.51
CA PRO A 947 -45.46 -11.52 31.02
C PRO A 947 -46.05 -12.64 30.18
N SER A 948 -47.37 -12.78 30.25
CA SER A 948 -48.12 -13.83 29.55
C SER A 948 -47.91 -13.78 28.02
N ALA A 949 -47.90 -12.57 27.46
CA ALA A 949 -47.62 -12.31 26.05
C ALA A 949 -46.18 -12.71 25.67
N ALA A 950 -45.19 -12.24 26.43
CA ALA A 950 -43.77 -12.54 26.19
C ALA A 950 -43.47 -14.04 26.26
N ARG A 951 -44.11 -14.74 27.21
CA ARG A 951 -44.02 -16.21 27.35
C ARG A 951 -44.58 -16.93 26.14
N SER A 952 -45.75 -16.51 25.67
CA SER A 952 -46.44 -17.11 24.53
C SER A 952 -45.65 -16.90 23.23
N GLU A 953 -45.12 -15.69 23.03
CA GLU A 953 -44.29 -15.33 21.89
C GLU A 953 -42.94 -16.07 21.90
N PHE A 954 -42.29 -16.17 23.06
CA PHE A 954 -41.07 -16.96 23.23
C PHE A 954 -41.32 -18.42 22.82
N LEU A 955 -42.33 -19.07 23.39
CA LEU A 955 -42.69 -20.45 23.05
C LEU A 955 -43.05 -20.64 21.57
N HIS A 956 -43.67 -19.62 20.94
CA HIS A 956 -43.96 -19.65 19.52
C HIS A 956 -42.70 -19.55 18.65
N ARG A 957 -41.78 -18.62 18.95
CA ARG A 957 -40.52 -18.45 18.20
C ARG A 957 -39.56 -19.62 18.36
N VAL A 958 -39.60 -20.31 19.50
CA VAL A 958 -38.71 -21.45 19.80
C VAL A 958 -39.33 -22.81 19.52
N ARG A 959 -40.44 -22.83 18.78
CA ARG A 959 -41.23 -24.03 18.52
C ARG A 959 -40.49 -25.11 17.75
N THR A 960 -39.58 -24.75 16.83
CA THR A 960 -38.85 -25.73 16.01
C THR A 960 -37.35 -25.40 15.94
N PRO A 961 -36.48 -26.41 15.77
CA PRO A 961 -35.04 -26.18 15.57
C PRO A 961 -34.74 -25.25 14.40
N ASP A 962 -35.47 -25.34 13.30
CA ASP A 962 -35.28 -24.45 12.15
C ASP A 962 -35.65 -23.00 12.46
N SER A 963 -36.68 -22.75 13.29
CA SER A 963 -37.04 -21.38 13.67
C SER A 963 -35.99 -20.77 14.59
N VAL A 964 -35.47 -21.55 15.55
CA VAL A 964 -34.41 -21.09 16.47
C VAL A 964 -33.08 -20.89 15.73
N LEU A 965 -32.72 -21.77 14.81
CA LEU A 965 -31.48 -21.66 14.04
C LEU A 965 -31.40 -20.33 13.26
N ARG A 966 -32.54 -19.83 12.75
CA ARG A 966 -32.62 -18.54 12.06
C ARG A 966 -32.41 -17.33 12.96
N LEU A 967 -32.46 -17.48 14.29
CA LEU A 967 -32.22 -16.41 15.26
C LEU A 967 -30.73 -16.15 15.51
N PHE A 968 -29.85 -17.05 15.06
CA PHE A 968 -28.40 -16.86 15.10
C PHE A 968 -27.96 -16.07 13.86
N ASP A 969 -27.65 -14.79 14.05
CA ASP A 969 -26.97 -13.94 13.06
C ASP A 969 -25.53 -13.69 13.50
N ASN A 970 -24.61 -13.62 12.52
CA ASN A 970 -23.19 -13.35 12.72
C ASN A 970 -22.50 -14.21 13.80
N THR A 971 -23.03 -15.40 14.08
CA THR A 971 -22.51 -16.33 15.09
C THR A 971 -22.36 -17.70 14.44
N TYR A 972 -21.22 -18.34 14.67
CA TYR A 972 -21.01 -19.70 14.17
C TYR A 972 -21.92 -20.70 14.88
N VAL A 973 -22.59 -21.55 14.09
CA VAL A 973 -23.38 -22.69 14.61
C VAL A 973 -23.02 -23.91 13.79
N ASP A 974 -22.44 -24.93 14.45
CA ASP A 974 -22.16 -26.23 13.83
C ASP A 974 -23.48 -26.91 13.44
N ARG A 975 -23.78 -26.96 12.14
CA ARG A 975 -25.05 -27.48 11.61
C ARG A 975 -25.15 -28.99 11.77
N LYS A 976 -24.04 -29.73 11.75
CA LYS A 976 -24.04 -31.18 11.96
C LYS A 976 -24.38 -31.50 13.41
N MET A 977 -23.76 -30.78 14.34
CA MET A 977 -24.03 -30.94 15.77
C MET A 977 -25.39 -30.40 16.16
N TRP A 978 -25.85 -29.30 15.54
CA TRP A 978 -27.21 -28.78 15.68
C TRP A 978 -28.23 -29.85 15.34
N ASN A 979 -28.18 -30.39 14.12
CA ASN A 979 -29.12 -31.42 13.65
C ASN A 979 -29.05 -32.73 14.47
N LYS A 980 -27.92 -33.00 15.13
CA LYS A 980 -27.72 -34.20 15.96
C LYS A 980 -28.22 -34.04 17.40
N LYS A 981 -27.95 -32.88 18.03
CA LYS A 981 -28.23 -32.63 19.45
C LYS A 981 -29.56 -31.92 19.65
N VAL A 982 -29.87 -30.93 18.82
CA VAL A 982 -31.04 -30.05 18.97
C VAL A 982 -32.26 -30.72 18.35
N SER A 983 -32.99 -31.46 19.17
CA SER A 983 -34.32 -32.00 18.85
C SER A 983 -35.43 -31.12 19.42
N ASP A 984 -36.66 -31.27 18.92
CA ASP A 984 -37.85 -30.60 19.47
C ASP A 984 -37.96 -30.81 21.00
N ASN A 985 -37.66 -32.02 21.49
CA ASN A 985 -37.69 -32.34 22.91
C ASN A 985 -36.62 -31.60 23.72
N LEU A 986 -35.39 -31.52 23.21
CA LEU A 986 -34.31 -30.78 23.88
C LEU A 986 -34.64 -29.28 23.92
N LEU A 987 -35.16 -28.73 22.82
CA LEU A 987 -35.59 -27.33 22.78
C LEU A 987 -36.69 -27.05 23.77
N GLU A 988 -37.68 -27.93 23.89
CA GLU A 988 -38.74 -27.79 24.88
C GLU A 988 -38.19 -27.84 26.32
N GLU A 989 -37.24 -28.74 26.59
CA GLU A 989 -36.54 -28.82 27.88
C GLU A 989 -35.77 -27.52 28.19
N ARG A 990 -34.95 -27.03 27.25
CA ARG A 990 -34.15 -25.81 27.43
C ARG A 990 -35.01 -24.57 27.54
N ALA A 991 -36.05 -24.45 26.72
CA ALA A 991 -37.01 -23.34 26.82
C ALA A 991 -37.69 -23.31 28.20
N LYS A 992 -38.12 -24.46 28.73
CA LYS A 992 -38.65 -24.55 30.11
C LYS A 992 -37.60 -24.19 31.16
N GLY A 993 -36.35 -24.61 30.95
CA GLY A 993 -35.21 -24.21 31.78
C GLY A 993 -35.06 -22.70 31.87
N VAL A 994 -34.95 -22.03 30.72
CA VAL A 994 -34.84 -20.55 30.62
C VAL A 994 -36.05 -19.87 31.29
N LEU A 995 -37.28 -20.32 31.04
CA LEU A 995 -38.47 -19.76 31.70
C LEU A 995 -38.34 -19.86 33.24
N SER A 996 -37.89 -20.99 33.77
CA SER A 996 -37.70 -21.16 35.22
C SER A 996 -36.55 -20.33 35.81
N GLU A 997 -35.54 -19.99 34.99
CA GLU A 997 -34.43 -19.11 35.39
C GLU A 997 -34.87 -17.64 35.48
N PHE A 998 -35.81 -17.20 34.65
CA PHE A 998 -36.29 -15.83 34.59
C PHE A 998 -37.63 -15.60 35.30
N GLU A 999 -38.18 -16.61 35.96
CA GLU A 999 -39.43 -16.53 36.72
C GLU A 999 -39.16 -16.89 38.19
N ASN A 1000 -39.25 -15.91 39.11
CA ASN A 1000 -39.27 -16.17 40.56
C ASN A 1000 -40.39 -15.41 41.29
N TRP A 1001 -41.20 -14.67 40.55
CA TRP A 1001 -42.37 -13.97 41.02
C TRP A 1001 -43.48 -14.08 39.97
N SER A 1002 -44.71 -14.27 40.42
CA SER A 1002 -45.89 -14.31 39.56
C SER A 1002 -47.08 -13.66 40.27
N SER A 1003 -47.99 -13.12 39.47
CA SER A 1003 -49.30 -12.60 39.91
C SER A 1003 -50.38 -13.15 39.00
N ASP A 1004 -51.51 -13.54 39.60
CA ASP A 1004 -52.69 -13.92 38.84
C ASP A 1004 -53.44 -12.64 38.42
N ILE A 1005 -53.24 -12.20 37.18
CA ILE A 1005 -53.91 -11.04 36.58
C ILE A 1005 -55.02 -11.55 35.67
N SER A 1006 -56.23 -11.01 35.82
CA SER A 1006 -57.37 -11.37 34.98
C SER A 1006 -57.45 -10.56 33.69
N ASP A 1007 -58.01 -11.13 32.62
CA ASP A 1007 -58.25 -10.42 31.35
C ASP A 1007 -59.09 -9.13 31.53
N GLY A 1008 -59.96 -9.11 32.55
CA GLY A 1008 -60.76 -7.94 32.89
C GLY A 1008 -59.94 -6.79 33.48
N GLU A 1009 -58.90 -7.08 34.25
CA GLU A 1009 -57.97 -6.08 34.79
C GLU A 1009 -57.09 -5.50 33.68
N LEU A 1010 -56.62 -6.34 32.75
CA LEU A 1010 -55.86 -5.89 31.57
C LEU A 1010 -56.71 -4.97 30.68
N GLY A 1011 -57.97 -5.35 30.42
CA GLY A 1011 -58.89 -4.56 29.60
C GLY A 1011 -59.33 -3.23 30.22
N GLY A 1012 -59.07 -3.01 31.52
CA GLY A 1012 -59.35 -1.76 32.22
C GLY A 1012 -58.28 -0.68 32.06
N VAL A 1013 -57.12 -1.01 31.46
CA VAL A 1013 -56.02 -0.07 31.22
C VAL A 1013 -56.26 0.68 29.91
N GLU A 1014 -56.48 1.99 29.98
CA GLU A 1014 -56.66 2.87 28.82
C GLU A 1014 -55.30 3.19 28.15
N LEU A 1015 -54.80 2.26 27.34
CA LEU A 1015 -53.53 2.40 26.62
C LEU A 1015 -53.70 3.14 25.28
N GLU A 1016 -54.89 3.09 24.68
CA GLU A 1016 -55.16 3.55 23.32
C GLU A 1016 -54.91 5.06 23.16
N ASP A 1017 -55.36 5.87 24.12
CA ASP A 1017 -55.15 7.33 24.09
C ASP A 1017 -53.66 7.69 24.22
N PHE A 1018 -52.91 6.93 25.03
CA PHE A 1018 -51.47 7.09 25.16
C PHE A 1018 -50.75 6.81 23.84
N LEU A 1019 -51.13 5.73 23.14
CA LEU A 1019 -50.54 5.36 21.85
C LEU A 1019 -50.83 6.41 20.77
N VAL A 1020 -52.03 6.99 20.77
CA VAL A 1020 -52.39 8.10 19.87
C VAL A 1020 -51.60 9.38 20.19
N GLU A 1021 -51.47 9.75 21.47
CA GLU A 1021 -50.68 10.92 21.91
C GLU A 1021 -49.21 10.80 21.44
N HIS A 1022 -48.66 9.58 21.46
CA HIS A 1022 -47.28 9.29 21.07
C HIS A 1022 -47.14 8.74 19.63
N GLY A 1023 -48.20 8.81 18.82
CA GLY A 1023 -48.24 8.22 17.47
C GLY A 1023 -47.19 8.79 16.49
N ALA A 1024 -46.69 10.00 16.73
CA ALA A 1024 -45.54 10.54 15.99
C ALA A 1024 -44.24 9.77 16.29
N THR A 1025 -44.04 9.36 17.54
CA THR A 1025 -42.89 8.54 17.97
C THR A 1025 -43.00 7.11 17.44
N PHE A 1026 -44.19 6.52 17.46
CA PHE A 1026 -44.40 5.15 16.96
C PHE A 1026 -44.33 5.03 15.44
N ARG A 1027 -44.66 6.09 14.69
CA ARG A 1027 -44.39 6.15 13.24
C ARG A 1027 -42.92 5.99 12.90
N ILE A 1028 -42.02 6.50 13.74
CA ILE A 1028 -40.57 6.33 13.58
C ILE A 1028 -40.19 4.86 13.77
N VAL A 1029 -40.78 4.20 14.76
CA VAL A 1029 -40.55 2.76 15.00
C VAL A 1029 -41.04 1.93 13.81
N ASP A 1030 -42.18 2.29 13.21
CA ASP A 1030 -42.71 1.63 12.00
C ASP A 1030 -41.75 1.72 10.82
N GLU A 1031 -41.28 2.92 10.48
CA GLU A 1031 -40.33 3.14 9.38
C GLU A 1031 -39.06 2.29 9.56
N HIS A 1032 -38.52 2.28 10.78
CA HIS A 1032 -37.29 1.56 11.11
C HIS A 1032 -37.44 0.03 11.09
N LYS A 1033 -38.58 -0.50 11.55
CA LYS A 1033 -38.87 -1.94 11.46
C LYS A 1033 -39.03 -2.40 10.00
N ARG A 1034 -39.54 -1.54 9.11
CA ARG A 1034 -39.67 -1.84 7.66
C ARG A 1034 -38.34 -1.91 6.92
N GLU A 1035 -37.33 -1.16 7.34
CA GLU A 1035 -36.00 -1.20 6.72
C GLU A 1035 -35.19 -2.44 7.11
N ARG A 1036 -35.48 -3.04 8.28
CA ARG A 1036 -34.72 -4.17 8.84
C ARG A 1036 -35.36 -5.54 8.60
N GLN A 1037 -36.64 -5.61 8.24
CA GLN A 1037 -37.36 -6.87 8.06
C GLN A 1037 -38.03 -6.93 6.69
N ASP A 1038 -37.79 -8.02 5.93
CA ASP A 1038 -38.51 -8.32 4.68
C ASP A 1038 -40.03 -8.51 4.88
N THR A 1039 -40.50 -8.65 6.11
CA THR A 1039 -41.91 -8.84 6.48
C THR A 1039 -42.36 -7.82 7.52
N VAL A 1040 -43.36 -7.01 7.19
CA VAL A 1040 -43.96 -6.03 8.11
C VAL A 1040 -44.75 -6.76 9.20
N ALA A 1041 -44.37 -6.56 10.46
CA ALA A 1041 -45.05 -7.16 11.61
C ALA A 1041 -46.47 -6.57 11.82
N PRO A 1042 -47.43 -7.33 12.38
CA PRO A 1042 -48.81 -6.90 12.55
C PRO A 1042 -48.96 -5.79 13.61
N ARG A 1043 -49.71 -4.74 13.28
CA ARG A 1043 -49.87 -3.52 14.11
C ARG A 1043 -51.16 -3.53 14.92
N THR A 1044 -51.21 -2.67 15.94
CA THR A 1044 -52.43 -2.40 16.69
C THR A 1044 -53.29 -1.41 15.91
N VAL A 1045 -54.59 -1.71 15.74
CA VAL A 1045 -55.51 -0.84 14.99
C VAL A 1045 -56.35 -0.03 15.98
N ILE A 1046 -56.17 1.28 15.99
CA ILE A 1046 -56.90 2.21 16.86
C ILE A 1046 -57.64 3.21 15.96
N GLY A 1047 -58.97 3.30 16.08
CA GLY A 1047 -59.77 4.22 15.28
C GLY A 1047 -59.69 4.03 13.75
N GLY A 1048 -59.18 2.89 13.28
CA GLY A 1048 -58.95 2.61 11.84
C GLY A 1048 -57.53 2.97 11.35
N GLU A 1049 -56.67 3.54 12.20
CA GLU A 1049 -55.26 3.77 11.92
C GLU A 1049 -54.40 2.65 12.51
N GLU A 1050 -53.41 2.18 11.75
CA GLU A 1050 -52.43 1.19 12.22
C GLU A 1050 -51.29 1.90 12.96
N ILE A 1051 -51.14 1.60 14.25
CA ILE A 1051 -50.17 2.23 15.15
C ILE A 1051 -49.33 1.15 15.83
N TYR A 1052 -48.01 1.35 15.93
CA TYR A 1052 -47.13 0.55 16.79
C TYR A 1052 -47.32 0.96 18.27
N PRO A 1053 -47.14 0.06 19.24
CA PRO A 1053 -46.45 -1.23 19.13
C PRO A 1053 -47.39 -2.41 18.79
N GLU A 1054 -46.83 -3.62 18.70
CA GLU A 1054 -47.60 -4.83 18.38
C GLU A 1054 -48.54 -5.21 19.53
N LYS A 1055 -49.53 -6.06 19.28
CA LYS A 1055 -50.47 -6.47 20.32
C LYS A 1055 -49.77 -7.12 21.52
N GLY A 1056 -48.73 -7.93 21.27
CA GLY A 1056 -47.93 -8.55 22.34
C GLY A 1056 -47.28 -7.52 23.26
N ASP A 1057 -46.64 -6.50 22.69
CA ASP A 1057 -46.04 -5.39 23.45
C ASP A 1057 -47.08 -4.59 24.22
N CYS A 1058 -48.25 -4.32 23.62
CA CYS A 1058 -49.36 -3.66 24.30
C CYS A 1058 -49.83 -4.46 25.52
N ASP A 1059 -49.91 -5.79 25.38
CA ASP A 1059 -50.31 -6.67 26.48
C ASP A 1059 -49.26 -6.67 27.61
N ILE A 1060 -47.96 -6.61 27.29
CA ILE A 1060 -46.88 -6.40 28.28
C ILE A 1060 -47.04 -5.05 28.99
N MET A 1061 -47.33 -3.96 28.25
CA MET A 1061 -47.54 -2.62 28.83
C MET A 1061 -48.75 -2.61 29.79
N ARG A 1062 -49.87 -3.26 29.42
CA ARG A 1062 -51.05 -3.39 30.27
C ARG A 1062 -50.76 -4.20 31.53
N GLU A 1063 -50.08 -5.33 31.39
CA GLU A 1063 -49.70 -6.19 32.51
C GLU A 1063 -48.79 -5.43 33.50
N ALA A 1064 -47.80 -4.70 32.98
CA ALA A 1064 -46.92 -3.84 33.78
C ALA A 1064 -47.70 -2.74 34.53
N SER A 1065 -48.68 -2.11 33.88
CA SER A 1065 -49.54 -1.09 34.47
C SER A 1065 -50.38 -1.65 35.61
N VAL A 1066 -51.05 -2.79 35.40
CA VAL A 1066 -51.87 -3.45 36.43
C VAL A 1066 -51.02 -3.78 37.66
N ILE A 1067 -49.80 -4.30 37.47
CA ILE A 1067 -48.91 -4.58 38.59
C ILE A 1067 -48.47 -3.28 39.25
N ALA A 1068 -48.15 -2.23 38.51
CA ALA A 1068 -47.75 -0.95 39.08
C ALA A 1068 -48.86 -0.33 39.96
N ASP A 1069 -50.13 -0.53 39.60
CA ASP A 1069 -51.29 -0.08 40.39
C ASP A 1069 -51.63 -0.98 41.58
N SER A 1070 -51.04 -2.17 41.67
CA SER A 1070 -51.26 -3.13 42.75
C SER A 1070 -50.53 -2.76 44.06
N PHE A 1071 -50.77 -3.53 45.13
CA PHE A 1071 -50.29 -3.24 46.49
C PHE A 1071 -49.30 -4.28 47.07
N HIS A 1072 -48.62 -5.09 46.24
CA HIS A 1072 -47.77 -6.18 46.74
C HIS A 1072 -46.60 -5.70 47.65
N PRO A 1073 -46.55 -6.06 48.96
CA PRO A 1073 -45.69 -5.40 49.95
C PRO A 1073 -44.18 -5.50 49.74
N GLY A 1074 -43.71 -6.54 49.03
CA GLY A 1074 -42.28 -6.76 48.78
C GLY A 1074 -41.73 -6.03 47.55
N VAL A 1075 -42.61 -5.43 46.74
CA VAL A 1075 -42.26 -4.80 45.47
C VAL A 1075 -42.23 -3.27 45.64
N GLY A 1076 -41.10 -2.67 45.25
CA GLY A 1076 -40.85 -1.23 45.32
C GLY A 1076 -41.10 -0.48 44.02
N SER A 1077 -40.91 -1.15 42.88
CA SER A 1077 -41.12 -0.60 41.55
C SER A 1077 -41.31 -1.72 40.54
N VAL A 1078 -42.01 -1.44 39.44
CA VAL A 1078 -42.11 -2.33 38.27
C VAL A 1078 -41.26 -1.75 37.14
N VAL A 1079 -40.50 -2.60 36.46
CA VAL A 1079 -39.81 -2.23 35.23
C VAL A 1079 -39.94 -3.34 34.19
N VAL A 1080 -39.95 -2.97 32.91
CA VAL A 1080 -39.86 -3.92 31.80
C VAL A 1080 -38.42 -3.96 31.32
N ALA A 1081 -37.80 -5.14 31.32
CA ALA A 1081 -36.50 -5.37 30.72
C ALA A 1081 -36.66 -5.71 29.25
N THR A 1082 -36.34 -4.74 28.39
CA THR A 1082 -36.50 -4.84 26.95
C THR A 1082 -35.52 -3.94 26.24
N ARG A 1083 -35.08 -4.37 25.05
CA ARG A 1083 -34.27 -3.58 24.14
C ARG A 1083 -35.06 -2.98 23.00
N ASP A 1084 -36.36 -3.23 22.96
CA ASP A 1084 -37.21 -2.84 21.84
C ASP A 1084 -37.51 -1.34 21.91
N SER A 1085 -37.42 -0.72 20.74
CA SER A 1085 -37.59 0.72 20.58
C SER A 1085 -39.00 1.19 20.94
N ASP A 1086 -39.99 0.30 20.79
CA ASP A 1086 -41.38 0.45 21.23
C ASP A 1086 -41.49 0.90 22.69
N PHE A 1087 -40.61 0.39 23.56
CA PHE A 1087 -40.55 0.78 24.97
C PHE A 1087 -39.52 1.88 25.22
N LYS A 1088 -38.32 1.78 24.61
CA LYS A 1088 -37.18 2.66 24.97
C LYS A 1088 -37.37 4.12 24.59
N LEU A 1089 -38.05 4.40 23.47
CA LEU A 1089 -38.29 5.77 23.02
C LEU A 1089 -39.28 6.52 23.91
N VAL A 1090 -40.29 5.81 24.42
CA VAL A 1090 -41.35 6.35 25.30
C VAL A 1090 -41.21 5.93 26.76
N SER A 1091 -40.08 5.35 27.15
CA SER A 1091 -39.85 4.77 28.48
C SER A 1091 -40.21 5.70 29.64
N ARG A 1092 -39.93 7.00 29.51
CA ARG A 1092 -40.25 8.00 30.54
C ARG A 1092 -41.73 8.37 30.56
N ALA A 1093 -42.39 8.37 29.40
CA ALA A 1093 -43.82 8.63 29.31
C ALA A 1093 -44.61 7.46 29.91
N LEU A 1094 -44.23 6.21 29.60
CA LEU A 1094 -44.81 5.00 30.22
C LEU A 1094 -44.72 5.06 31.75
N GLU A 1095 -43.57 5.49 32.25
CA GLU A 1095 -43.31 5.57 33.68
C GLU A 1095 -44.09 6.66 34.41
N GLU A 1096 -44.40 7.78 33.75
CA GLU A 1096 -45.22 8.84 34.34
C GLU A 1096 -46.73 8.56 34.20
N SER A 1097 -47.17 7.94 33.11
CA SER A 1097 -48.58 7.63 32.86
C SER A 1097 -49.05 6.36 33.58
N PHE A 1098 -48.25 5.29 33.56
CA PHE A 1098 -48.64 3.96 34.04
C PHE A 1098 -47.80 3.46 35.22
N GLY A 1099 -46.77 4.21 35.65
CA GLY A 1099 -46.04 3.92 36.89
C GLY A 1099 -44.98 2.82 36.80
N PHE A 1100 -44.69 2.28 35.61
CA PHE A 1100 -43.62 1.30 35.40
C PHE A 1100 -42.48 1.86 34.53
N GLY A 1101 -41.24 1.50 34.86
CA GLY A 1101 -40.06 1.92 34.10
C GLY A 1101 -39.66 0.94 32.99
N VAL A 1102 -38.63 1.29 32.23
CA VAL A 1102 -38.01 0.41 31.23
C VAL A 1102 -36.51 0.35 31.47
N VAL A 1103 -35.92 -0.83 31.39
CA VAL A 1103 -34.48 -1.05 31.47
C VAL A 1103 -34.00 -1.82 30.24
N GLY A 1104 -33.07 -1.26 29.48
CA GLY A 1104 -32.52 -1.90 28.27
C GLY A 1104 -31.07 -2.35 28.39
N ASP A 1105 -30.39 -1.97 29.46
CA ASP A 1105 -28.97 -2.19 29.68
C ASP A 1105 -28.65 -2.38 31.17
N ALA A 1106 -27.45 -2.88 31.45
CA ALA A 1106 -27.01 -3.18 32.81
C ALA A 1106 -26.83 -1.90 33.65
N GLN A 1107 -26.50 -0.76 33.03
CA GLN A 1107 -26.37 0.51 33.74
C GLN A 1107 -27.73 0.99 34.27
N GLN A 1108 -28.79 0.92 33.46
CA GLN A 1108 -30.14 1.28 33.87
C GLN A 1108 -30.67 0.34 34.95
N LEU A 1109 -30.37 -0.96 34.84
CA LEU A 1109 -30.69 -1.93 35.87
C LEU A 1109 -30.00 -1.61 37.20
N ARG A 1110 -28.77 -1.12 37.16
CA ARG A 1110 -28.03 -0.67 38.34
C ARG A 1110 -28.69 0.51 39.05
N LEU A 1111 -29.28 1.43 38.30
CA LEU A 1111 -29.94 2.62 38.86
C LEU A 1111 -31.29 2.33 39.54
N LEU A 1112 -31.78 1.08 39.54
CA LEU A 1112 -33.02 0.68 40.21
C LEU A 1112 -32.87 0.46 41.72
N SER A 1113 -31.64 0.17 42.17
CA SER A 1113 -31.25 -0.05 43.57
C SER A 1113 -30.63 1.21 44.14
#